data_AF-A0A151ZHY9-F1
#
_entry.id   AF-A0A151ZHY9-F1
#
_cell.length_a   1.000
_cell.length_b   1.000
_cell.length_c   1.000
_cell.angle_alpha   90.00
_cell.angle_beta   90.00
_cell.angle_gamma   90.00
#
_symmetry.space_group_name_H-M   'P 1'
#
loop_
_entity.id
_entity.type
_entity.pdbx_description
1 polymer ?
#
loop_
_entity_poly.entity_id
_entity_poly.type
_entity_poly.pdbx_seq_one_letter_code
_entity_poly.pdbx_strand_id
1 'polypeptide(L)'
;MIKYLIILFLLFSVISSQVVIEQKEALDQLKVSLSQTWDLTNICTGNSNLLKCDNSQTVITKIVISNPAMSGPWTIPDASFFKLVNLTEIYLSSDILPTSTFWTNLQLLTHLTKIQCAKINGILPNDMGVYFPQSLNQLIIDNILTAIPESLLINFGGTLQLGGTNSNSGLTFPTSLSQSSKLLALYVTSHSLGFNMNGSNFINLRSLNVKLADDASMAYDKYGTFPNITYLNIQVLDTVASTHALPLSFCEIPTLSTLMLTVNNKYTTSYVIDLTSNQGINLITIESMDLSTTPTPIIARHDEAKITLALKLCTVPLDKLDISFEQLMFTSCIMQNNLPSSSGYSEVTDIYINGNYGGTIPEEVCRIKGKLQLYNTLVSALPTCFLCEWGTQRNTFQNNINLMYTQASCPNLKFDNYTMDLPTSGGTLDLFGIDLGWQVFDENGLPVVTMVIIGNSQLRVSLPPGTGSSSQYKFKFHYDTNSSASLHIANLQYSSPIINNAAFLNGAWQINGGNFYPNRDLINVYVAGILMNVLYAGFNQLRVTGLTPPYNDNIIVSVNVTVDGLNGYTIASPSGELTVANAPVTELFSGGSYIPITGEMLTFDQTIMSLTLNGIIMNLAKAESSSKLVFRYPTLTVGVSYELVYKQGAYTYNTTVTVTNQLGCQVVQGYCIGTQPYCLNGYTGPDCSSLPAGLPQPPINQTFPITSTTSPVQFNNQELNIRYSIYPTSVQELTYSGTTVKDFPMIFEKLEPNPNIYQYTMNLTGSSLFSSVIRWYKDPQIVEYSGSRVENVKSTTRYQTIISTYPFANPTNYLLMKYRIDFESIEQSDVCSAIISKLLPTDPNMAYTQSKFNYIDLFTRIDVLAMETTDITNLDFESQVLSRTPTKISQEISVRIGDFGSVFLWDFDVTVLMDAKHAKQELSPLCTPPPPVNKPCQGNPVCGGPTQGICQTNGTCTCINGYTGAICDSKPTPIPPTKPNPNTPNTDTETESGVGLHISIVSIRELDYQGNQERELTIPRWLLKQVNTIEKITYLYSSTLFNGSCLINVTIDYFNQDSVVSFAGQNSTKLAGSIKYSAQITKWPFLKQINQLEVVFSSSIKDNSESTDSCSYKNIEYDESNPLETQSNVRMVYIQVNDRTFSTTFNNLAVVDGIPRQIRNVLLPNQVNDSNTQSNSLIGVLTPHHSEYIIIDPDFNLLVSYVDPSDKEGSICSDSDKKKLTKAQLAGIIVASSVIGVALLIMAVYLIKRTTTSKILIGKMKSKLNRLN
;
A
#
# COMPACT_ATOMS: atom_id res chain seq x y z
N MET A 1 18.08 -52.40 -24.77
CA MET A 1 18.24 -51.94 -23.37
C MET A 1 17.20 -52.54 -22.39
N ILE A 2 16.08 -53.09 -22.85
CA ILE A 2 15.04 -53.71 -21.98
C ILE A 2 15.35 -55.18 -21.60
N LYS A 3 16.15 -55.92 -22.38
CA LYS A 3 16.51 -57.32 -22.08
C LYS A 3 17.59 -57.51 -21.00
N TYR A 4 18.38 -56.48 -20.68
CA TYR A 4 19.40 -56.55 -19.63
C TYR A 4 18.89 -56.08 -18.25
N LEU A 5 17.75 -55.37 -18.19
CA LEU A 5 17.12 -54.96 -16.94
C LEU A 5 16.40 -56.12 -16.24
N ILE A 6 15.94 -57.13 -17.01
CA ILE A 6 15.21 -58.29 -16.48
C ILE A 6 16.15 -59.32 -15.84
N ILE A 7 17.41 -59.41 -16.31
CA ILE A 7 18.39 -60.37 -15.78
C ILE A 7 19.09 -59.82 -14.52
N LEU A 8 19.18 -58.50 -14.34
CA LEU A 8 19.70 -57.90 -13.11
C LEU A 8 18.71 -57.95 -11.94
N PHE A 9 17.39 -58.03 -12.22
CA PHE A 9 16.35 -58.17 -11.20
C PHE A 9 16.20 -59.62 -10.67
N LEU A 10 16.66 -60.62 -11.42
CA LEU A 10 16.59 -62.04 -11.04
C LEU A 10 17.75 -62.51 -10.14
N LEU A 11 18.76 -61.67 -9.89
CA LEU A 11 19.92 -62.00 -9.03
C LEU A 11 19.89 -61.32 -7.66
N PHE A 12 18.82 -60.56 -7.35
CA PHE A 12 18.64 -59.86 -6.07
C PHE A 12 17.34 -60.25 -5.36
N SER A 13 17.04 -61.54 -5.22
CA SER A 13 15.98 -61.98 -4.29
C SER A 13 16.03 -63.46 -3.93
N VAL A 14 17.16 -63.94 -3.39
CA VAL A 14 17.15 -65.17 -2.57
C VAL A 14 17.94 -64.93 -1.30
N ILE A 15 17.52 -63.93 -0.54
CA ILE A 15 17.59 -64.06 0.92
C ILE A 15 16.16 -64.44 1.29
N SER A 16 15.90 -65.72 1.53
CA SER A 16 14.63 -66.11 2.14
C SER A 16 14.56 -65.38 3.48
N SER A 17 13.69 -64.38 3.57
CA SER A 17 13.41 -63.69 4.83
C SER A 17 12.83 -64.74 5.78
N GLN A 18 13.68 -65.26 6.68
CA GLN A 18 13.24 -66.21 7.68
C GLN A 18 12.56 -65.45 8.81
N VAL A 19 11.47 -66.02 9.32
CA VAL A 19 10.81 -65.51 10.52
C VAL A 19 11.83 -65.41 11.65
N VAL A 20 11.74 -64.34 12.44
CA VAL A 20 12.62 -64.08 13.59
C VAL A 20 12.77 -65.36 14.43
N ILE A 21 14.02 -65.73 14.76
CA ILE A 21 14.38 -67.02 15.38
C ILE A 21 13.55 -67.27 16.65
N GLU A 22 13.37 -66.27 17.50
CA GLU A 22 12.58 -66.38 18.73
C GLU A 22 11.11 -66.74 18.48
N GLN A 23 10.50 -66.18 17.42
CA GLN A 23 9.13 -66.51 17.03
C GLN A 23 9.02 -67.91 16.41
N LYS A 24 10.06 -68.35 15.68
CA LYS A 24 10.14 -69.71 15.15
C LYS A 24 10.26 -70.75 16.26
N GLU A 25 11.11 -70.52 17.26
CA GLU A 25 11.24 -71.38 18.44
C GLU A 25 9.94 -71.44 19.25
N ALA A 26 9.29 -70.28 19.41
CA ALA A 26 7.97 -70.21 20.03
C ALA A 26 6.93 -71.06 19.28
N LEU A 27 6.86 -70.96 17.95
CA LEU A 27 5.98 -71.79 17.13
C LEU A 27 6.31 -73.28 17.22
N ASP A 28 7.58 -73.67 17.26
CA ASP A 28 8.00 -75.07 17.39
C ASP A 28 7.51 -75.68 18.71
N GLN A 29 7.67 -74.95 19.81
CA GLN A 29 7.15 -75.35 21.11
C GLN A 29 5.62 -75.42 21.13
N LEU A 30 4.94 -74.39 20.60
CA LEU A 30 3.47 -74.39 20.51
C LEU A 30 2.96 -75.54 19.62
N LYS A 31 3.64 -75.82 18.51
CA LYS A 31 3.29 -76.91 17.61
C LYS A 31 3.33 -78.26 18.32
N VAL A 32 4.37 -78.53 19.10
CA VAL A 32 4.51 -79.77 19.86
C VAL A 32 3.50 -79.83 21.00
N SER A 33 3.43 -78.79 21.84
CA SER A 33 2.58 -78.78 23.04
C SER A 33 1.09 -78.81 22.72
N LEU A 34 0.67 -78.20 21.60
CA LEU A 34 -0.72 -78.14 21.17
C LEU A 34 -0.99 -79.07 19.97
N SER A 35 -0.07 -79.99 19.63
CA SER A 35 -0.23 -80.94 18.52
C SER A 35 -0.72 -80.32 17.20
N GLN A 36 -0.15 -79.18 16.82
CA GLN A 36 -0.56 -78.44 15.61
C GLN A 36 0.09 -79.02 14.35
N THR A 37 -0.56 -78.85 13.20
CA THR A 37 -0.10 -79.37 11.89
C THR A 37 0.70 -78.36 11.08
N TRP A 38 1.23 -77.29 11.70
CA TRP A 38 1.89 -76.20 10.98
C TRP A 38 3.17 -76.64 10.24
N ASP A 39 3.35 -76.23 9.00
CA ASP A 39 4.61 -76.36 8.26
C ASP A 39 5.61 -75.30 8.75
N LEU A 40 6.57 -75.69 9.59
CA LEU A 40 7.61 -74.80 10.11
C LEU A 40 8.80 -74.62 9.15
N THR A 41 8.80 -75.33 8.02
CA THR A 41 9.78 -75.12 6.93
C THR A 41 9.38 -73.94 6.05
N ASN A 42 8.07 -73.71 5.88
CA ASN A 42 7.50 -72.58 5.15
C ASN A 42 6.45 -71.85 6.01
N ILE A 43 6.86 -71.24 7.13
CA ILE A 43 5.93 -70.69 8.13
C ILE A 43 4.85 -69.77 7.52
N CYS A 44 5.25 -68.78 6.72
CA CYS A 44 4.33 -67.76 6.19
C CYS A 44 3.49 -68.24 4.98
N THR A 45 4.05 -69.11 4.14
CA THR A 45 3.42 -69.53 2.87
C THR A 45 2.77 -70.91 2.94
N GLY A 46 3.30 -71.83 3.74
CA GLY A 46 2.79 -73.18 3.95
C GLY A 46 1.59 -73.29 4.88
N ASN A 47 1.21 -72.20 5.56
CA ASN A 47 0.14 -72.17 6.57
C ASN A 47 -0.89 -71.06 6.34
N SER A 48 -1.15 -70.65 5.09
CA SER A 48 -1.88 -69.41 4.74
C SER A 48 -3.24 -69.19 5.43
N ASN A 49 -3.94 -70.24 5.85
CA ASN A 49 -5.22 -70.14 6.59
C ASN A 49 -5.07 -70.17 8.12
N LEU A 50 -3.89 -70.56 8.63
CA LEU A 50 -3.63 -70.79 10.05
C LEU A 50 -2.63 -69.79 10.65
N LEU A 51 -1.62 -69.37 9.88
CA LEU A 51 -0.63 -68.38 10.26
C LEU A 51 -0.55 -67.31 9.17
N LYS A 52 -0.47 -66.04 9.56
CA LYS A 52 -0.20 -64.93 8.65
C LYS A 52 1.03 -64.17 9.12
N CYS A 53 1.88 -63.79 8.18
CA CYS A 53 3.01 -62.91 8.44
C CYS A 53 2.74 -61.49 7.96
N ASP A 54 3.58 -60.55 8.38
CA ASP A 54 3.66 -59.21 7.82
C ASP A 54 4.10 -59.22 6.35
N ASN A 55 4.05 -58.05 5.69
CA ASN A 55 4.38 -57.92 4.27
C ASN A 55 5.83 -58.32 3.95
N SER A 56 6.75 -58.21 4.91
CA SER A 56 8.14 -58.66 4.77
C SER A 56 8.33 -60.16 5.01
N GLN A 57 7.29 -60.89 5.39
CA GLN A 57 7.33 -62.33 5.72
C GLN A 57 8.33 -62.67 6.84
N THR A 58 8.65 -61.70 7.69
CA THR A 58 9.65 -61.81 8.76
C THR A 58 9.02 -61.98 10.13
N VAL A 59 7.76 -61.60 10.28
CA VAL A 59 7.09 -61.51 11.58
C VAL A 59 5.68 -62.09 11.47
N ILE A 60 5.29 -62.90 12.46
CA ILE A 60 3.95 -63.48 12.53
C ILE A 60 2.97 -62.46 13.12
N THR A 61 1.87 -62.21 12.41
CA THR A 61 0.83 -61.23 12.75
C THR A 61 -0.53 -61.85 13.01
N LYS A 62 -0.78 -63.10 12.62
CA LYS A 62 -2.01 -63.84 12.95
C LYS A 62 -1.70 -65.27 13.28
N ILE A 63 -2.43 -65.81 14.27
CA ILE A 63 -2.37 -67.21 14.64
C ILE A 63 -3.76 -67.82 14.83
N VAL A 64 -3.95 -69.03 14.30
CA VAL A 64 -5.14 -69.87 14.46
C VAL A 64 -4.69 -71.18 15.08
N ILE A 65 -5.12 -71.43 16.31
CA ILE A 65 -4.85 -72.68 17.02
C ILE A 65 -6.04 -73.62 16.77
N SER A 66 -5.77 -74.70 16.02
CA SER A 66 -6.75 -75.70 15.63
C SER A 66 -6.94 -76.75 16.73
N ASN A 67 -8.10 -77.41 16.76
CA ASN A 67 -8.32 -78.54 17.66
C ASN A 67 -7.34 -79.69 17.31
N PRO A 68 -6.65 -80.27 18.31
CA PRO A 68 -5.82 -81.45 18.10
C PRO A 68 -6.64 -82.67 17.69
N ALA A 69 -6.02 -83.62 16.98
CA ALA A 69 -6.67 -84.85 16.55
C ALA A 69 -7.10 -85.76 17.74
N MET A 70 -6.47 -85.60 18.90
CA MET A 70 -6.85 -86.27 20.14
C MET A 70 -7.71 -85.36 20.99
N SER A 71 -8.86 -85.87 21.46
CA SER A 71 -9.75 -85.15 22.38
C SER A 71 -9.08 -84.96 23.74
N GLY A 72 -9.01 -83.72 24.22
CA GLY A 72 -8.51 -83.37 25.54
C GLY A 72 -8.61 -81.86 25.79
N PRO A 73 -8.58 -81.39 27.05
CA PRO A 73 -8.44 -79.97 27.33
C PRO A 73 -6.99 -79.54 27.06
N TRP A 74 -6.77 -78.76 26.01
CA TRP A 74 -5.44 -78.29 25.63
C TRP A 74 -5.23 -76.87 26.14
N THR A 75 -4.27 -76.67 27.05
CA THR A 75 -3.95 -75.35 27.61
C THR A 75 -2.81 -74.69 26.83
N ILE A 76 -2.91 -73.38 26.65
CA ILE A 76 -1.90 -72.58 25.94
C ILE A 76 -0.62 -72.49 26.79
N PRO A 77 0.56 -72.88 26.28
CA PRO A 77 1.83 -72.69 26.97
C PRO A 77 2.25 -71.20 26.95
N ASP A 78 1.97 -70.47 28.04
CA ASP A 78 2.13 -69.01 28.10
C ASP A 78 3.56 -68.54 27.77
N ALA A 79 4.59 -69.21 28.29
CA ALA A 79 5.99 -68.80 28.10
C ALA A 79 6.44 -68.82 26.63
N SER A 80 5.84 -69.68 25.80
CA SER A 80 6.12 -69.76 24.36
C SER A 80 5.18 -68.86 23.58
N PHE A 81 3.90 -68.78 23.96
CA PHE A 81 2.90 -67.99 23.25
C PHE A 81 3.21 -66.49 23.24
N PHE A 82 3.57 -65.91 24.38
CA PHE A 82 3.81 -64.46 24.50
C PHE A 82 5.13 -63.98 23.89
N LYS A 83 5.95 -64.88 23.32
CA LYS A 83 7.08 -64.50 22.45
C LYS A 83 6.63 -64.02 21.08
N LEU A 84 5.38 -64.30 20.69
CA LEU A 84 4.77 -63.82 19.43
C LEU A 84 4.24 -62.38 19.60
N VAL A 85 5.10 -61.45 20.02
CA VAL A 85 4.73 -60.08 20.46
C VAL A 85 4.03 -59.22 19.39
N ASN A 86 4.15 -59.59 18.12
CA ASN A 86 3.63 -58.85 16.97
C ASN A 86 2.25 -59.35 16.47
N LEU A 87 1.61 -60.25 17.22
CA LEU A 87 0.27 -60.73 16.86
C LEU A 87 -0.75 -59.59 16.87
N THR A 88 -1.52 -59.54 15.79
CA THR A 88 -2.67 -58.64 15.56
C THR A 88 -4.01 -59.38 15.66
N GLU A 89 -4.04 -60.68 15.37
CA GLU A 89 -5.23 -61.53 15.43
C GLU A 89 -4.92 -62.89 16.08
N ILE A 90 -5.77 -63.32 17.00
CA ILE A 90 -5.72 -64.66 17.63
C ILE A 90 -7.06 -65.38 17.41
N TYR A 91 -7.02 -66.63 16.95
CA TYR A 91 -8.17 -67.51 16.90
C TYR A 91 -7.90 -68.81 17.68
N LEU A 92 -8.79 -69.16 18.60
CA LEU A 92 -8.74 -70.38 19.41
C LEU A 92 -9.93 -71.28 19.07
N SER A 93 -9.66 -72.52 18.68
CA SER A 93 -10.70 -73.54 18.43
C SER A 93 -11.31 -74.08 19.74
N SER A 94 -12.37 -74.88 19.64
CA SER A 94 -13.24 -75.22 20.79
C SER A 94 -12.57 -75.95 21.95
N ASP A 95 -11.49 -76.70 21.68
CA ASP A 95 -10.82 -77.56 22.66
C ASP A 95 -9.56 -76.91 23.23
N ILE A 96 -9.24 -75.69 22.77
CA ILE A 96 -8.12 -74.88 23.24
C ILE A 96 -8.61 -73.96 24.36
N LEU A 97 -8.15 -74.21 25.58
CA LEU A 97 -8.59 -73.50 26.77
C LEU A 97 -7.58 -72.42 27.17
N PRO A 98 -7.91 -71.11 27.05
CA PRO A 98 -7.10 -70.05 27.59
C PRO A 98 -7.12 -70.09 29.12
N THR A 99 -5.94 -70.08 29.74
CA THR A 99 -5.73 -70.09 31.20
C THR A 99 -5.96 -68.70 31.80
N SER A 100 -6.01 -68.58 33.14
CA SER A 100 -6.02 -67.26 33.79
C SER A 100 -4.78 -66.43 33.46
N THR A 101 -3.61 -67.10 33.39
CA THR A 101 -2.32 -66.51 33.03
C THR A 101 -2.27 -66.02 31.59
N PHE A 102 -2.98 -66.67 30.66
CA PHE A 102 -3.17 -66.16 29.30
C PHE A 102 -3.83 -64.78 29.33
N TRP A 103 -4.95 -64.62 30.04
CA TRP A 103 -5.68 -63.35 30.10
C TRP A 103 -4.89 -62.22 30.75
N THR A 104 -4.10 -62.49 31.80
CA THR A 104 -3.29 -61.47 32.48
C THR A 104 -2.07 -61.01 31.67
N ASN A 105 -1.58 -61.85 30.75
CA ASN A 105 -0.38 -61.56 29.96
C ASN A 105 -0.69 -60.95 28.59
N LEU A 106 -1.96 -60.78 28.20
CA LEU A 106 -2.35 -60.17 26.92
C LEU A 106 -1.77 -58.75 26.71
N GLN A 107 -1.51 -58.00 27.78
CA GLN A 107 -0.85 -56.69 27.73
C GLN A 107 0.53 -56.71 27.05
N LEU A 108 1.19 -57.87 26.99
CA LEU A 108 2.47 -58.05 26.30
C LEU A 108 2.32 -58.02 24.76
N LEU A 109 1.12 -58.26 24.24
CA LEU A 109 0.81 -58.26 22.81
C LEU A 109 0.29 -56.88 22.38
N THR A 110 1.17 -55.89 22.36
CA THR A 110 0.81 -54.47 22.16
C THR A 110 0.18 -54.15 20.80
N HIS A 111 0.27 -55.05 19.82
CA HIS A 111 -0.31 -54.90 18.48
C HIS A 111 -1.64 -55.66 18.29
N LEU A 112 -2.12 -56.36 19.32
CA LEU A 112 -3.26 -57.25 19.21
C LEU A 112 -4.56 -56.46 19.04
N THR A 113 -5.26 -56.68 17.92
CA THR A 113 -6.52 -55.99 17.60
C THR A 113 -7.75 -56.87 17.80
N LYS A 114 -7.62 -58.18 17.55
CA LYS A 114 -8.73 -59.13 17.61
C LYS A 114 -8.37 -60.43 18.31
N ILE A 115 -9.26 -60.88 19.19
CA ILE A 115 -9.28 -62.24 19.73
C ILE A 115 -10.62 -62.88 19.39
N GLN A 116 -10.59 -64.11 18.89
CA GLN A 116 -11.76 -64.94 18.72
C GLN A 116 -11.56 -66.32 19.36
N CYS A 117 -12.51 -66.71 20.20
CA CYS A 117 -12.55 -68.01 20.84
C CYS A 117 -13.81 -68.75 20.40
N ALA A 118 -13.67 -69.93 19.80
CA ALA A 118 -14.81 -70.75 19.40
C ALA A 118 -15.61 -71.23 20.62
N LYS A 119 -14.94 -71.57 21.73
CA LYS A 119 -15.59 -72.02 22.96
C LYS A 119 -14.76 -71.70 24.19
N ILE A 120 -15.42 -71.29 25.28
CA ILE A 120 -14.80 -71.22 26.61
C ILE A 120 -15.61 -72.08 27.58
N ASN A 121 -14.96 -73.11 28.12
CA ASN A 121 -15.52 -73.99 29.15
C ASN A 121 -14.81 -73.71 30.48
N GLY A 122 -15.49 -73.02 31.40
CA GLY A 122 -14.95 -72.70 32.73
C GLY A 122 -15.30 -71.29 33.19
N ILE A 123 -14.91 -70.96 34.41
CA ILE A 123 -15.12 -69.64 35.01
C ILE A 123 -14.09 -68.67 34.41
N LEU A 124 -14.56 -67.51 33.92
CA LEU A 124 -13.67 -66.44 33.47
C LEU A 124 -12.99 -65.75 34.67
N PRO A 125 -11.74 -65.26 34.53
CA PRO A 125 -11.09 -64.53 35.61
C PRO A 125 -11.86 -63.27 36.02
N ASN A 126 -11.95 -63.01 37.33
CA ASN A 126 -12.65 -61.83 37.88
C ASN A 126 -12.02 -60.50 37.45
N ASP A 127 -10.76 -60.50 37.01
CA ASP A 127 -9.99 -59.35 36.53
C ASP A 127 -9.85 -59.30 34.99
N MET A 128 -10.62 -60.10 34.26
CA MET A 128 -10.60 -60.11 32.80
C MET A 128 -10.89 -58.71 32.22
N GLY A 129 -10.17 -58.33 31.17
CA GLY A 129 -10.27 -57.00 30.57
C GLY A 129 -9.36 -55.93 31.20
N VAL A 130 -8.83 -56.14 32.41
CA VAL A 130 -7.89 -55.20 33.06
C VAL A 130 -6.55 -55.14 32.32
N TYR A 131 -6.04 -56.29 31.87
CA TYR A 131 -4.74 -56.43 31.22
C TYR A 131 -4.83 -56.56 29.70
N PHE A 132 -5.94 -56.11 29.09
CA PHE A 132 -6.03 -56.09 27.63
C PHE A 132 -5.18 -54.94 27.07
N PRO A 133 -4.43 -55.15 25.98
CA PRO A 133 -3.68 -54.07 25.35
C PRO A 133 -4.65 -53.04 24.77
N GLN A 134 -4.26 -51.76 24.75
CA GLN A 134 -5.12 -50.68 24.24
C GLN A 134 -5.49 -50.85 22.76
N SER A 135 -4.66 -51.59 21.99
CA SER A 135 -4.90 -51.92 20.59
C SER A 135 -6.05 -52.92 20.38
N LEU A 136 -6.44 -53.68 21.40
CA LEU A 136 -7.49 -54.69 21.30
C LEU A 136 -8.83 -53.98 21.17
N ASN A 137 -9.45 -54.12 19.99
CA ASN A 137 -10.72 -53.48 19.67
C ASN A 137 -11.85 -54.48 19.41
N GLN A 138 -11.55 -55.78 19.29
CA GLN A 138 -12.56 -56.81 19.07
C GLN A 138 -12.29 -58.08 19.89
N LEU A 139 -13.27 -58.51 20.69
CA LEU A 139 -13.27 -59.79 21.38
C LEU A 139 -14.54 -60.56 21.03
N ILE A 140 -14.37 -61.76 20.46
CA ILE A 140 -15.46 -62.64 20.06
C ILE A 140 -15.33 -63.96 20.82
N ILE A 141 -16.41 -64.38 21.47
CA ILE A 141 -16.52 -65.69 22.10
C ILE A 141 -17.81 -66.34 21.60
N ASP A 142 -17.67 -67.32 20.69
CA ASP A 142 -18.80 -67.89 19.96
C ASP A 142 -19.68 -68.74 20.86
N ASN A 143 -19.10 -69.65 21.65
CA ASN A 143 -19.81 -70.46 22.65
C ASN A 143 -19.27 -70.20 24.07
N ILE A 144 -20.12 -69.70 24.95
CA ILE A 144 -19.78 -69.40 26.35
C ILE A 144 -21.00 -69.60 27.24
N LEU A 145 -20.87 -70.47 28.24
CA LEU A 145 -21.97 -70.87 29.14
C LEU A 145 -21.62 -70.60 30.61
N THR A 146 -20.94 -69.49 30.88
CA THR A 146 -20.55 -69.05 32.22
C THR A 146 -20.96 -67.59 32.46
N ALA A 147 -20.92 -67.16 33.72
CA ALA A 147 -21.08 -65.76 34.10
C ALA A 147 -19.96 -64.88 33.51
N ILE A 148 -20.35 -63.71 32.98
CA ILE A 148 -19.43 -62.68 32.48
C ILE A 148 -18.94 -61.82 33.66
N PRO A 149 -17.62 -61.69 33.86
CA PRO A 149 -17.08 -60.86 34.93
C PRO A 149 -17.32 -59.39 34.63
N GLU A 150 -17.67 -58.63 35.67
CA GLU A 150 -17.96 -57.20 35.57
C GLU A 150 -16.78 -56.39 35.03
N SER A 151 -15.56 -56.78 35.41
CA SER A 151 -14.30 -56.17 34.96
C SER A 151 -14.14 -56.16 33.44
N LEU A 152 -14.63 -57.19 32.74
CA LEU A 152 -14.58 -57.25 31.28
C LEU A 152 -15.45 -56.16 30.67
N LEU A 153 -16.67 -56.00 31.20
CA LEU A 153 -17.63 -54.99 30.75
C LEU A 153 -17.17 -53.58 31.11
N ILE A 154 -16.48 -53.39 32.24
CA ILE A 154 -15.96 -52.09 32.66
C ILE A 154 -14.75 -51.66 31.84
N ASN A 155 -13.75 -52.54 31.72
CA ASN A 155 -12.41 -52.13 31.26
C ASN A 155 -12.20 -52.25 29.75
N PHE A 156 -12.92 -53.14 29.07
CA PHE A 156 -12.73 -53.34 27.64
C PHE A 156 -13.41 -52.23 26.83
N GLY A 157 -12.62 -51.51 26.01
CA GLY A 157 -13.07 -50.37 25.21
C GLY A 157 -13.50 -50.70 23.78
N GLY A 158 -13.66 -51.98 23.42
CA GLY A 158 -13.88 -52.41 22.04
C GLY A 158 -15.29 -52.90 21.73
N THR A 159 -15.39 -53.74 20.71
CA THR A 159 -16.57 -54.53 20.34
C THR A 159 -16.50 -55.91 20.99
N LEU A 160 -17.50 -56.22 21.80
CA LEU A 160 -17.63 -57.50 22.50
C LEU A 160 -18.77 -58.32 21.92
N GLN A 161 -18.48 -59.53 21.44
CA GLN A 161 -19.47 -60.47 20.92
C GLN A 161 -19.45 -61.76 21.73
N LEU A 162 -20.60 -62.13 22.29
CA LEU A 162 -20.74 -63.24 23.23
C LEU A 162 -21.90 -64.16 22.86
N GLY A 163 -21.60 -65.45 22.80
CA GLY A 163 -22.60 -66.51 22.71
C GLY A 163 -23.25 -66.64 21.34
N GLY A 164 -22.61 -66.18 20.26
CA GLY A 164 -23.17 -66.25 18.90
C GLY A 164 -23.62 -67.65 18.45
N THR A 165 -23.02 -68.70 19.02
CA THR A 165 -23.36 -70.12 18.80
C THR A 165 -23.80 -70.82 20.09
N ASN A 166 -24.31 -70.09 21.09
CA ASN A 166 -24.90 -70.69 22.28
C ASN A 166 -26.23 -71.37 21.92
N SER A 167 -26.35 -72.65 22.26
CA SER A 167 -27.58 -73.43 22.05
C SER A 167 -28.45 -73.58 23.30
N ASN A 168 -27.91 -73.22 24.48
CA ASN A 168 -28.54 -73.50 25.78
C ASN A 168 -28.33 -72.30 26.73
N SER A 169 -29.06 -72.31 27.86
CA SER A 169 -28.83 -71.39 28.99
C SER A 169 -27.50 -71.63 29.70
N GLY A 170 -26.84 -70.57 30.14
CA GLY A 170 -25.60 -70.64 30.93
C GLY A 170 -24.78 -69.35 30.90
N LEU A 171 -24.90 -68.57 29.81
CA LEU A 171 -24.34 -67.22 29.74
C LEU A 171 -25.17 -66.27 30.62
N THR A 172 -24.57 -65.75 31.69
CA THR A 172 -25.22 -64.78 32.56
C THR A 172 -24.40 -63.50 32.67
N PHE A 173 -25.09 -62.37 32.70
CA PHE A 173 -24.47 -61.06 32.88
C PHE A 173 -24.76 -60.51 34.29
N PRO A 174 -23.89 -59.63 34.85
CA PRO A 174 -24.23 -58.92 36.08
C PRO A 174 -25.49 -58.06 35.86
N THR A 175 -26.33 -57.90 36.87
CA THR A 175 -27.58 -57.11 36.74
C THR A 175 -27.33 -55.61 36.59
N SER A 176 -26.21 -55.11 37.10
CA SER A 176 -25.73 -53.73 36.98
C SER A 176 -24.21 -53.67 37.08
N LEU A 177 -23.59 -52.59 36.61
CA LEU A 177 -22.17 -52.31 36.85
C LEU A 177 -22.02 -51.35 38.05
N SER A 178 -20.92 -51.49 38.79
CA SER A 178 -20.47 -50.64 39.89
C SER A 178 -19.78 -49.37 39.42
N GLN A 179 -19.28 -49.34 38.17
CA GLN A 179 -18.60 -48.21 37.55
C GLN A 179 -18.97 -48.08 36.07
N SER A 180 -18.63 -46.94 35.48
CA SER A 180 -18.87 -46.67 34.06
C SER A 180 -18.04 -47.58 33.15
N SER A 181 -18.71 -48.16 32.14
CA SER A 181 -18.10 -49.02 31.13
C SER A 181 -17.41 -48.23 30.02
N LYS A 182 -16.27 -48.75 29.57
CA LYS A 182 -15.56 -48.28 28.36
C LYS A 182 -16.09 -48.89 27.06
N LEU A 183 -16.95 -49.90 27.14
CA LEU A 183 -17.39 -50.71 26.01
C LEU A 183 -18.10 -49.88 24.94
N LEU A 184 -17.74 -50.07 23.67
CA LEU A 184 -18.30 -49.32 22.54
C LEU A 184 -19.45 -50.06 21.84
N ALA A 185 -19.34 -51.38 21.72
CA ALA A 185 -20.39 -52.22 21.12
C ALA A 185 -20.52 -53.57 21.83
N LEU A 186 -21.76 -54.04 21.94
CA LEU A 186 -22.10 -55.33 22.56
C LEU A 186 -23.03 -56.14 21.65
N TYR A 187 -22.65 -57.39 21.40
CA TYR A 187 -23.43 -58.38 20.67
C TYR A 187 -23.64 -59.59 21.57
N VAL A 188 -24.89 -59.93 21.85
CA VAL A 188 -25.22 -61.00 22.80
C VAL A 188 -26.32 -61.90 22.26
N THR A 189 -26.18 -63.20 22.49
CA THR A 189 -27.31 -64.15 22.38
C THR A 189 -27.75 -64.57 23.79
N SER A 190 -28.99 -64.23 24.14
CA SER A 190 -29.57 -64.45 25.46
C SER A 190 -30.48 -65.68 25.47
N HIS A 191 -30.28 -66.54 26.47
CA HIS A 191 -31.12 -67.69 26.81
C HIS A 191 -31.50 -67.58 28.30
N SER A 192 -32.72 -67.96 28.69
CA SER A 192 -33.21 -68.01 30.08
C SER A 192 -32.94 -66.74 30.89
N LEU A 193 -33.19 -65.55 30.32
CA LEU A 193 -32.88 -64.23 30.92
C LEU A 193 -31.38 -64.01 31.24
N GLY A 194 -30.48 -64.70 30.53
CA GLY A 194 -29.04 -64.54 30.69
C GLY A 194 -28.57 -63.10 30.54
N PHE A 195 -29.16 -62.35 29.60
CA PHE A 195 -29.04 -60.91 29.49
C PHE A 195 -30.20 -60.20 30.23
N ASN A 196 -29.94 -59.74 31.47
CA ASN A 196 -30.90 -58.99 32.31
C ASN A 196 -30.24 -57.77 32.97
N MET A 197 -29.44 -57.05 32.18
CA MET A 197 -28.65 -55.90 32.63
C MET A 197 -29.46 -54.59 32.65
N ASN A 198 -29.11 -53.70 33.59
CA ASN A 198 -29.37 -52.27 33.52
C ASN A 198 -28.20 -51.54 32.83
N GLY A 199 -28.52 -50.71 31.84
CA GLY A 199 -27.60 -49.98 30.97
C GLY A 199 -27.04 -48.67 31.51
N SER A 200 -27.45 -48.18 32.70
CA SER A 200 -27.13 -46.80 33.13
C SER A 200 -25.63 -46.48 33.18
N ASN A 201 -24.77 -47.47 33.44
CA ASN A 201 -23.32 -47.28 33.48
C ASN A 201 -22.61 -47.51 32.13
N PHE A 202 -23.33 -47.80 31.04
CA PHE A 202 -22.77 -47.96 29.70
C PHE A 202 -22.72 -46.62 28.93
N ILE A 203 -22.03 -45.64 29.49
CA ILE A 203 -21.96 -44.28 28.94
C ILE A 203 -21.25 -44.21 27.57
N ASN A 204 -20.38 -45.17 27.26
CA ASN A 204 -19.63 -45.21 25.99
C ASN A 204 -20.25 -46.14 24.94
N LEU A 205 -21.25 -46.94 25.32
CA LEU A 205 -21.85 -47.91 24.42
C LEU A 205 -22.67 -47.17 23.35
N ARG A 206 -22.38 -47.42 22.08
CA ARG A 206 -23.07 -46.82 20.92
C ARG A 206 -23.90 -47.84 20.14
N SER A 207 -23.53 -49.11 20.19
CA SER A 207 -24.20 -50.19 19.46
C SER A 207 -24.56 -51.35 20.38
N LEU A 208 -25.84 -51.75 20.37
CA LEU A 208 -26.32 -52.91 21.11
C LEU A 208 -27.08 -53.85 20.17
N ASN A 209 -26.63 -55.10 20.11
CA ASN A 209 -27.25 -56.17 19.33
C ASN A 209 -27.64 -57.29 20.28
N VAL A 210 -28.95 -57.53 20.42
CA VAL A 210 -29.49 -58.56 21.32
C VAL A 210 -30.25 -59.58 20.50
N LYS A 211 -29.77 -60.82 20.54
CA LYS A 211 -30.41 -61.98 19.95
C LYS A 211 -31.10 -62.80 21.06
N LEU A 212 -32.41 -62.98 20.95
CA LEU A 212 -33.28 -63.59 21.95
C LEU A 212 -33.63 -65.01 21.49
N ALA A 213 -33.24 -66.01 22.28
CA ALA A 213 -33.26 -67.40 21.84
C ALA A 213 -34.43 -68.23 22.39
N ASP A 214 -35.10 -67.76 23.44
CA ASP A 214 -36.23 -68.43 24.09
C ASP A 214 -37.27 -67.45 24.68
N ASP A 215 -38.42 -67.98 25.08
CA ASP A 215 -39.54 -67.21 25.64
C ASP A 215 -39.12 -66.37 26.86
N ALA A 216 -38.24 -66.90 27.72
CA ALA A 216 -37.77 -66.19 28.91
C ALA A 216 -36.93 -64.95 28.52
N SER A 217 -36.02 -65.08 27.55
CA SER A 217 -35.19 -63.96 27.07
C SER A 217 -36.02 -62.83 26.46
N MET A 218 -37.18 -63.14 25.86
CA MET A 218 -38.06 -62.15 25.23
C MET A 218 -38.70 -61.16 26.21
N ALA A 219 -38.73 -61.48 27.51
CA ALA A 219 -39.25 -60.60 28.55
C ALA A 219 -38.31 -59.43 28.92
N TYR A 220 -37.13 -59.31 28.28
CA TYR A 220 -36.20 -58.22 28.54
C TYR A 220 -36.69 -56.89 27.94
N ASP A 221 -36.98 -55.91 28.81
CA ASP A 221 -37.47 -54.57 28.43
C ASP A 221 -36.76 -53.47 29.24
N LYS A 222 -35.42 -53.45 29.20
CA LYS A 222 -34.59 -52.41 29.86
C LYS A 222 -33.72 -51.65 28.86
N TYR A 223 -34.09 -51.62 27.58
CA TYR A 223 -33.30 -50.97 26.54
C TYR A 223 -33.17 -49.46 26.77
N GLY A 224 -34.20 -48.80 27.30
CA GLY A 224 -34.22 -47.37 27.64
C GLY A 224 -33.19 -46.96 28.69
N THR A 225 -32.65 -47.92 29.45
CA THR A 225 -31.66 -47.63 30.49
C THR A 225 -30.25 -47.34 29.96
N PHE A 226 -29.99 -47.57 28.67
CA PHE A 226 -28.70 -47.32 28.04
C PHE A 226 -28.64 -45.90 27.45
N PRO A 227 -27.90 -44.95 28.06
CA PRO A 227 -28.11 -43.53 27.80
C PRO A 227 -27.68 -43.06 26.41
N ASN A 228 -26.68 -43.71 25.80
CA ASN A 228 -25.98 -43.19 24.62
C ASN A 228 -25.98 -44.15 23.41
N ILE A 229 -26.89 -45.13 23.36
CA ILE A 229 -26.97 -46.03 22.22
C ILE A 229 -27.53 -45.29 21.00
N THR A 230 -26.79 -45.33 19.90
CA THR A 230 -27.20 -44.79 18.60
C THR A 230 -27.72 -45.87 17.66
N TYR A 231 -27.36 -47.14 17.87
CA TYR A 231 -27.76 -48.28 17.05
C TYR A 231 -28.28 -49.42 17.94
N LEU A 232 -29.54 -49.81 17.74
CA LEU A 232 -30.17 -50.93 18.43
C LEU A 232 -30.68 -51.96 17.43
N ASN A 233 -30.29 -53.22 17.64
CA ASN A 233 -30.77 -54.35 16.87
C ASN A 233 -31.29 -55.44 17.80
N ILE A 234 -32.58 -55.77 17.67
CA ILE A 234 -33.26 -56.83 18.42
C ILE A 234 -33.64 -57.93 17.44
N GLN A 235 -33.10 -59.12 17.66
CA GLN A 235 -33.36 -60.30 16.83
C GLN A 235 -33.98 -61.40 17.68
N VAL A 236 -35.04 -62.02 17.20
CA VAL A 236 -35.68 -63.17 17.86
C VAL A 236 -35.45 -64.41 17.01
N LEU A 237 -34.97 -65.50 17.62
CA LEU A 237 -34.83 -66.78 16.91
C LEU A 237 -36.19 -67.35 16.51
N ASP A 238 -36.23 -68.00 15.35
CA ASP A 238 -37.39 -68.74 14.84
C ASP A 238 -37.78 -69.92 15.74
N THR A 239 -36.82 -70.45 16.51
CA THR A 239 -37.01 -71.52 17.50
C THR A 239 -37.87 -71.14 18.70
N VAL A 240 -38.15 -69.85 18.91
CA VAL A 240 -38.98 -69.41 20.04
C VAL A 240 -40.44 -69.83 19.81
N ALA A 241 -41.06 -70.50 20.79
CA ALA A 241 -42.37 -71.11 20.61
C ALA A 241 -43.52 -70.10 20.69
N SER A 242 -43.47 -69.18 21.65
CA SER A 242 -44.58 -68.31 22.00
C SER A 242 -44.48 -66.92 21.36
N THR A 243 -45.58 -66.18 21.40
CA THR A 243 -45.63 -64.76 21.00
C THR A 243 -45.66 -63.88 22.25
N HIS A 244 -44.96 -62.76 22.23
CA HIS A 244 -44.84 -61.81 23.34
C HIS A 244 -45.26 -60.40 22.91
N ALA A 245 -45.51 -59.53 23.89
CA ALA A 245 -45.64 -58.10 23.66
C ALA A 245 -44.28 -57.48 23.30
N LEU A 246 -44.26 -56.56 22.34
CA LEU A 246 -43.06 -55.83 21.94
C LEU A 246 -42.54 -55.01 23.14
N PRO A 247 -41.25 -55.12 23.51
CA PRO A 247 -40.65 -54.27 24.55
C PRO A 247 -40.65 -52.82 24.10
N LEU A 248 -41.19 -51.88 24.89
CA LEU A 248 -41.31 -50.48 24.48
C LEU A 248 -40.24 -49.57 25.10
N SER A 249 -39.41 -50.06 26.02
CA SER A 249 -38.34 -49.25 26.62
C SER A 249 -37.32 -48.74 25.60
N PHE A 250 -37.21 -49.34 24.41
CA PHE A 250 -36.32 -48.79 23.37
C PHE A 250 -36.79 -47.44 22.83
N CYS A 251 -38.08 -47.13 22.94
CA CYS A 251 -38.63 -45.83 22.57
C CYS A 251 -38.07 -44.70 23.46
N GLU A 252 -37.64 -45.03 24.68
CA GLU A 252 -37.13 -44.07 25.66
C GLU A 252 -35.67 -43.68 25.43
N ILE A 253 -35.00 -44.18 24.38
CA ILE A 253 -33.58 -43.92 24.09
C ILE A 253 -33.41 -42.63 23.27
N PRO A 254 -33.10 -41.46 23.88
CA PRO A 254 -33.12 -40.17 23.16
C PRO A 254 -32.06 -40.08 22.05
N THR A 255 -30.98 -40.86 22.17
CA THR A 255 -29.83 -40.84 21.25
C THR A 255 -29.95 -41.82 20.08
N LEU A 256 -31.06 -42.57 20.00
CA LEU A 256 -31.25 -43.62 19.00
C LEU A 256 -31.33 -43.03 17.59
N SER A 257 -30.42 -43.49 16.71
CA SER A 257 -30.39 -43.12 15.29
C SER A 257 -30.92 -44.22 14.36
N THR A 258 -30.63 -45.49 14.71
CA THR A 258 -31.01 -46.67 13.92
C THR A 258 -31.66 -47.72 14.80
N LEU A 259 -32.85 -48.17 14.41
CA LEU A 259 -33.59 -49.26 15.04
C LEU A 259 -33.78 -50.41 14.04
N MET A 260 -33.36 -51.61 14.42
CA MET A 260 -33.58 -52.83 13.65
C MET A 260 -34.30 -53.87 14.49
N LEU A 261 -35.46 -54.32 14.01
CA LEU A 261 -36.27 -55.37 14.63
C LEU A 261 -36.41 -56.54 13.65
N THR A 262 -35.82 -57.69 13.96
CA THR A 262 -36.02 -58.93 13.20
C THR A 262 -36.68 -59.96 14.10
N VAL A 263 -38.02 -60.03 14.07
CA VAL A 263 -38.79 -60.62 15.19
C VAL A 263 -39.48 -61.94 14.86
N ASN A 264 -39.44 -62.40 13.60
CA ASN A 264 -39.95 -63.72 13.17
C ASN A 264 -41.39 -64.04 13.64
N ASN A 265 -42.25 -63.02 13.64
CA ASN A 265 -43.64 -63.03 14.12
C ASN A 265 -43.80 -63.41 15.59
N LYS A 266 -42.75 -63.24 16.41
CA LYS A 266 -42.77 -63.55 17.84
C LYS A 266 -43.13 -62.34 18.71
N TYR A 267 -43.08 -61.14 18.17
CA TYR A 267 -43.59 -59.95 18.86
C TYR A 267 -44.89 -59.45 18.24
N THR A 268 -45.80 -59.02 19.10
CA THR A 268 -47.04 -58.30 18.75
C THR A 268 -47.11 -57.00 19.53
N THR A 269 -47.81 -56.00 19.01
CA THR A 269 -48.04 -54.75 19.74
C THR A 269 -49.49 -54.30 19.62
N SER A 270 -50.05 -53.88 20.76
CA SER A 270 -51.34 -53.22 20.88
C SER A 270 -51.18 -51.73 21.20
N TYR A 271 -49.95 -51.21 21.16
CA TYR A 271 -49.58 -49.83 21.47
C TYR A 271 -48.90 -49.19 20.26
N VAL A 272 -48.99 -47.86 20.18
CA VAL A 272 -48.22 -47.07 19.21
C VAL A 272 -46.73 -47.21 19.52
N ILE A 273 -45.92 -47.44 18.49
CA ILE A 273 -44.45 -47.36 18.62
C ILE A 273 -44.10 -45.87 18.62
N ASP A 274 -44.06 -45.25 19.80
CA ASP A 274 -43.87 -43.81 19.96
C ASP A 274 -42.39 -43.43 19.98
N LEU A 275 -41.90 -42.87 18.87
CA LEU A 275 -40.54 -42.41 18.69
C LEU A 275 -40.44 -40.88 18.63
N THR A 276 -41.43 -40.16 19.18
CA THR A 276 -41.45 -38.69 19.19
C THR A 276 -40.30 -38.09 20.00
N SER A 277 -39.77 -38.82 20.98
CA SER A 277 -38.63 -38.38 21.79
C SER A 277 -37.26 -38.58 21.12
N ASN A 278 -37.20 -39.35 20.02
CA ASN A 278 -35.95 -39.78 19.37
C ASN A 278 -35.60 -38.85 18.20
N GLN A 279 -35.18 -37.62 18.50
CA GLN A 279 -34.92 -36.59 17.47
C GLN A 279 -33.85 -36.98 16.44
N GLY A 280 -32.90 -37.86 16.82
CA GLY A 280 -31.82 -38.31 15.94
C GLY A 280 -32.14 -39.52 15.07
N ILE A 281 -33.34 -40.09 15.17
CA ILE A 281 -33.69 -41.31 14.43
C ILE A 281 -33.81 -41.03 12.93
N ASN A 282 -33.15 -41.87 12.12
CA ASN A 282 -33.11 -41.74 10.67
C ASN A 282 -33.41 -43.04 9.93
N LEU A 283 -33.32 -44.20 10.59
CA LEU A 283 -33.60 -45.50 9.99
C LEU A 283 -34.35 -46.40 10.97
N ILE A 284 -35.50 -46.90 10.53
CA ILE A 284 -36.30 -47.92 11.22
C ILE A 284 -36.47 -49.10 10.28
N THR A 285 -36.00 -50.27 10.68
CA THR A 285 -36.24 -51.53 9.97
C THR A 285 -37.05 -52.47 10.85
N ILE A 286 -38.20 -52.94 10.34
CA ILE A 286 -39.02 -53.96 10.99
C ILE A 286 -39.18 -55.12 10.00
N GLU A 287 -38.75 -56.30 10.43
CA GLU A 287 -38.79 -57.53 9.65
C GLU A 287 -39.60 -58.62 10.35
N SER A 288 -40.51 -59.24 9.59
CA SER A 288 -41.35 -60.36 10.02
C SER A 288 -42.18 -60.02 11.26
N MET A 289 -43.02 -58.99 11.17
CA MET A 289 -43.93 -58.59 12.25
C MET A 289 -45.36 -58.35 11.73
N ASP A 290 -46.37 -58.72 12.52
CA ASP A 290 -47.75 -58.36 12.26
C ASP A 290 -48.11 -57.04 12.98
N LEU A 291 -48.42 -56.01 12.19
CA LEU A 291 -48.79 -54.66 12.62
C LEU A 291 -50.30 -54.39 12.44
N SER A 292 -51.11 -55.40 12.16
CA SER A 292 -52.55 -55.23 11.90
C SER A 292 -53.33 -54.77 13.14
N THR A 293 -52.94 -55.25 14.33
CA THR A 293 -53.58 -54.94 15.61
C THR A 293 -53.14 -53.61 16.23
N THR A 294 -52.16 -52.93 15.64
CA THR A 294 -51.59 -51.70 16.20
C THR A 294 -52.58 -50.53 16.08
N PRO A 295 -52.64 -49.62 17.08
CA PRO A 295 -53.40 -48.37 16.97
C PRO A 295 -52.84 -47.44 15.88
N THR A 296 -53.61 -46.41 15.52
CA THR A 296 -53.20 -45.38 14.55
C THR A 296 -52.62 -44.14 15.27
N PRO A 297 -51.46 -43.60 14.86
CA PRO A 297 -50.55 -44.14 13.85
C PRO A 297 -49.80 -45.37 14.37
N ILE A 298 -49.38 -46.28 13.49
CA ILE A 298 -48.58 -47.47 13.88
C ILE A 298 -47.27 -47.05 14.57
N ILE A 299 -46.60 -46.04 14.01
CA ILE A 299 -45.37 -45.43 14.52
C ILE A 299 -45.62 -43.93 14.63
N ALA A 300 -45.45 -43.36 15.82
CA ALA A 300 -45.38 -41.91 15.99
C ALA A 300 -43.92 -41.46 15.91
N ARG A 301 -43.64 -40.36 15.22
CA ARG A 301 -42.27 -39.86 15.00
C ARG A 301 -42.18 -38.38 15.38
N HIS A 302 -40.95 -37.89 15.58
CA HIS A 302 -40.71 -36.45 15.72
C HIS A 302 -40.95 -35.73 14.39
N ASP A 303 -41.65 -34.59 14.41
CA ASP A 303 -42.13 -33.91 13.20
C ASP A 303 -41.01 -33.57 12.21
N GLU A 304 -39.87 -33.08 12.72
CA GLU A 304 -38.70 -32.68 11.91
C GLU A 304 -37.77 -33.85 11.52
N ALA A 305 -38.02 -35.07 12.01
CA ALA A 305 -37.12 -36.19 11.77
C ALA A 305 -37.27 -36.74 10.34
N LYS A 306 -36.15 -36.80 9.63
CA LYS A 306 -36.01 -37.40 8.30
C LYS A 306 -35.72 -38.89 8.42
N ILE A 307 -36.78 -39.69 8.39
CA ILE A 307 -36.72 -41.12 8.70
C ILE A 307 -36.98 -41.96 7.45
N THR A 308 -36.10 -42.93 7.21
CA THR A 308 -36.35 -44.08 6.34
C THR A 308 -37.05 -45.19 7.12
N LEU A 309 -38.26 -45.55 6.71
CA LEU A 309 -39.00 -46.69 7.26
C LEU A 309 -38.95 -47.86 6.28
N ALA A 310 -38.29 -48.94 6.69
CA ALA A 310 -38.20 -50.18 5.95
C ALA A 310 -38.99 -51.30 6.64
N LEU A 311 -40.07 -51.75 6.01
CA LEU A 311 -40.86 -52.89 6.42
C LEU A 311 -40.58 -54.08 5.49
N LYS A 312 -40.26 -55.23 6.06
CA LYS A 312 -39.93 -56.45 5.30
C LYS A 312 -40.69 -57.64 5.85
N LEU A 313 -41.35 -58.42 4.99
CA LEU A 313 -42.11 -59.62 5.40
C LEU A 313 -43.16 -59.33 6.50
N CYS A 314 -43.65 -58.10 6.58
CA CYS A 314 -44.62 -57.67 7.60
C CYS A 314 -46.06 -57.77 7.09
N THR A 315 -47.02 -57.86 8.01
CA THR A 315 -48.43 -57.54 7.72
C THR A 315 -48.70 -56.11 8.19
N VAL A 316 -49.10 -55.21 7.29
CA VAL A 316 -49.22 -53.77 7.60
C VAL A 316 -50.53 -53.17 7.07
N PRO A 317 -51.37 -52.57 7.92
CA PRO A 317 -52.53 -51.78 7.49
C PRO A 317 -52.09 -50.37 7.09
N LEU A 318 -52.05 -50.10 5.79
CA LEU A 318 -51.48 -48.86 5.23
C LEU A 318 -52.26 -47.60 5.64
N ASP A 319 -53.56 -47.72 5.88
CA ASP A 319 -54.44 -46.63 6.35
C ASP A 319 -54.12 -46.16 7.78
N LYS A 320 -53.41 -46.97 8.57
CA LYS A 320 -52.96 -46.62 9.92
C LYS A 320 -51.53 -46.09 9.96
N LEU A 321 -50.82 -46.05 8.84
CA LEU A 321 -49.44 -45.58 8.78
C LEU A 321 -49.40 -44.06 8.61
N ASP A 322 -48.61 -43.34 9.43
CA ASP A 322 -48.22 -41.98 9.09
C ASP A 322 -47.36 -42.05 7.83
N ILE A 323 -47.79 -41.45 6.73
CA ILE A 323 -47.05 -41.50 5.47
C ILE A 323 -45.93 -40.47 5.39
N SER A 324 -45.78 -39.58 6.37
CA SER A 324 -44.88 -38.42 6.32
C SER A 324 -43.39 -38.75 6.60
N PHE A 325 -42.97 -39.99 6.34
CA PHE A 325 -41.57 -40.42 6.42
C PHE A 325 -40.78 -39.91 5.21
N GLU A 326 -39.46 -39.73 5.33
CA GLU A 326 -38.65 -39.31 4.17
C GLU A 326 -38.59 -40.41 3.11
N GLN A 327 -38.49 -41.68 3.53
CA GLN A 327 -38.53 -42.82 2.63
C GLN A 327 -39.39 -43.93 3.20
N LEU A 328 -40.24 -44.52 2.35
CA LEU A 328 -41.10 -45.65 2.69
C LEU A 328 -40.70 -46.86 1.84
N MET A 329 -40.25 -47.94 2.47
CA MET A 329 -39.83 -49.16 1.77
C MET A 329 -40.61 -50.37 2.27
N PHE A 330 -41.33 -51.03 1.37
CA PHE A 330 -42.09 -52.26 1.65
C PHE A 330 -41.52 -53.40 0.80
N THR A 331 -41.02 -54.44 1.45
CA THR A 331 -40.43 -55.61 0.77
C THR A 331 -41.12 -56.90 1.20
N SER A 332 -41.83 -57.53 0.27
CA SER A 332 -42.56 -58.79 0.49
C SER A 332 -43.57 -58.72 1.66
N CYS A 333 -44.14 -57.53 1.92
CA CYS A 333 -45.14 -57.33 2.96
C CYS A 333 -46.55 -57.69 2.48
N ILE A 334 -47.38 -58.18 3.41
CA ILE A 334 -48.84 -58.27 3.24
C ILE A 334 -49.41 -56.89 3.60
N MET A 335 -49.55 -56.04 2.60
CA MET A 335 -50.15 -54.71 2.76
C MET A 335 -51.67 -54.81 2.73
N GLN A 336 -52.32 -54.43 3.82
CA GLN A 336 -53.77 -54.34 3.97
C GLN A 336 -54.22 -52.90 3.70
N ASN A 337 -55.43 -52.75 3.17
CA ASN A 337 -56.03 -51.45 2.79
C ASN A 337 -55.21 -50.70 1.74
N ASN A 338 -55.72 -49.53 1.33
CA ASN A 338 -55.04 -48.67 0.36
C ASN A 338 -54.07 -47.73 1.07
N LEU A 339 -53.06 -47.24 0.34
CA LEU A 339 -52.31 -46.05 0.73
C LEU A 339 -53.29 -44.90 1.06
N PRO A 340 -53.10 -44.16 2.16
CA PRO A 340 -54.02 -43.11 2.56
C PRO A 340 -53.91 -41.90 1.62
N SER A 341 -55.04 -41.21 1.37
CA SER A 341 -55.05 -39.88 0.76
C SER A 341 -54.69 -38.83 1.80
N SER A 342 -53.43 -38.39 1.82
CA SER A 342 -52.89 -37.50 2.85
C SER A 342 -52.01 -36.41 2.23
N SER A 343 -52.01 -35.23 2.84
CA SER A 343 -51.11 -34.16 2.44
C SER A 343 -49.65 -34.42 2.83
N GLY A 344 -49.36 -35.39 3.69
CA GLY A 344 -48.00 -35.67 4.18
C GLY A 344 -47.03 -36.21 3.12
N TYR A 345 -47.50 -36.61 1.93
CA TYR A 345 -46.62 -37.06 0.85
C TYR A 345 -45.66 -35.98 0.37
N SER A 346 -45.91 -34.69 0.67
CA SER A 346 -44.93 -33.62 0.40
C SER A 346 -43.63 -33.77 1.20
N GLU A 347 -43.64 -34.53 2.31
CA GLU A 347 -42.44 -34.82 3.10
C GLU A 347 -41.70 -36.08 2.63
N VAL A 348 -42.36 -36.90 1.81
CA VAL A 348 -41.80 -38.15 1.30
C VAL A 348 -40.92 -37.86 0.09
N THR A 349 -39.70 -38.38 0.11
CA THR A 349 -38.80 -38.41 -1.05
C THR A 349 -39.11 -39.63 -1.90
N ASP A 350 -39.04 -40.84 -1.34
CA ASP A 350 -39.17 -42.07 -2.12
C ASP A 350 -40.17 -43.06 -1.52
N ILE A 351 -40.94 -43.71 -2.39
CA ILE A 351 -41.79 -44.85 -2.05
C ILE A 351 -41.33 -46.05 -2.87
N TYR A 352 -40.91 -47.10 -2.18
CA TYR A 352 -40.52 -48.38 -2.75
C TYR A 352 -41.47 -49.47 -2.30
N ILE A 353 -42.12 -50.14 -3.25
CA ILE A 353 -43.01 -51.27 -2.99
C ILE A 353 -42.54 -52.45 -3.84
N ASN A 354 -42.15 -53.54 -3.19
CA ASN A 354 -41.85 -54.80 -3.83
C ASN A 354 -42.72 -55.92 -3.24
N GLY A 355 -43.58 -56.51 -4.05
CA GLY A 355 -44.50 -57.59 -3.65
C GLY A 355 -45.92 -57.36 -4.13
N ASN A 356 -46.84 -58.26 -3.76
CA ASN A 356 -48.17 -58.38 -4.37
C ASN A 356 -49.21 -57.30 -3.96
N TYR A 357 -48.80 -56.04 -3.74
CA TYR A 357 -49.74 -54.94 -3.45
C TYR A 357 -50.69 -54.70 -4.63
N GLY A 358 -51.99 -54.80 -4.41
CA GLY A 358 -53.02 -54.56 -5.43
C GLY A 358 -53.94 -53.37 -5.15
N GLY A 359 -53.63 -52.55 -4.14
CA GLY A 359 -54.41 -51.37 -3.78
C GLY A 359 -54.20 -50.20 -4.74
N THR A 360 -54.93 -49.12 -4.51
CA THR A 360 -54.82 -47.89 -5.30
C THR A 360 -53.61 -47.06 -4.90
N ILE A 361 -52.98 -46.39 -5.86
CA ILE A 361 -52.02 -45.29 -5.62
C ILE A 361 -52.81 -43.98 -5.70
N PRO A 362 -53.06 -43.26 -4.59
CA PRO A 362 -53.88 -42.06 -4.61
C PRO A 362 -53.15 -40.87 -5.27
N GLU A 363 -53.90 -39.87 -5.73
CA GLU A 363 -53.37 -38.70 -6.44
C GLU A 363 -52.38 -37.90 -5.58
N GLU A 364 -52.57 -37.89 -4.26
CA GLU A 364 -51.68 -37.20 -3.34
C GLU A 364 -50.24 -37.77 -3.34
N VAL A 365 -50.02 -39.01 -3.82
CA VAL A 365 -48.68 -39.58 -4.01
C VAL A 365 -47.87 -38.80 -5.05
N CYS A 366 -48.51 -38.06 -5.96
CA CYS A 366 -47.80 -37.16 -6.87
C CYS A 366 -46.96 -36.10 -6.15
N ARG A 367 -47.24 -35.83 -4.86
CA ARG A 367 -46.56 -34.81 -4.07
C ARG A 367 -45.20 -35.25 -3.53
N ILE A 368 -44.81 -36.52 -3.68
CA ILE A 368 -43.48 -37.00 -3.28
C ILE A 368 -42.37 -36.25 -4.01
N LYS A 369 -41.19 -36.05 -3.39
CA LYS A 369 -40.11 -35.24 -3.95
C LYS A 369 -39.20 -36.01 -4.92
N GLY A 370 -39.13 -37.33 -4.79
CA GLY A 370 -38.21 -38.22 -5.49
C GLY A 370 -38.95 -39.22 -6.39
N LYS A 371 -38.98 -40.48 -5.98
CA LYS A 371 -39.34 -41.60 -6.86
C LYS A 371 -40.45 -42.48 -6.31
N LEU A 372 -41.31 -42.94 -7.21
CA LEU A 372 -42.16 -44.10 -7.00
C LEU A 372 -41.55 -45.32 -7.68
N GLN A 373 -41.33 -46.37 -6.91
CA GLN A 373 -40.81 -47.65 -7.40
C GLN A 373 -41.75 -48.79 -7.07
N LEU A 374 -42.25 -49.48 -8.09
CA LEU A 374 -43.16 -50.62 -7.96
C LEU A 374 -42.54 -51.85 -8.63
N TYR A 375 -42.28 -52.89 -7.84
CA TYR A 375 -41.74 -54.17 -8.29
C TYR A 375 -42.70 -55.30 -7.95
N ASN A 376 -43.03 -56.14 -8.94
CA ASN A 376 -43.85 -57.34 -8.72
C ASN A 376 -45.21 -57.05 -8.04
N THR A 377 -45.83 -55.90 -8.32
CA THR A 377 -47.12 -55.49 -7.74
C THR A 377 -48.30 -55.86 -8.62
N LEU A 378 -49.50 -55.78 -8.05
CA LEU A 378 -50.79 -55.98 -8.72
C LEU A 378 -51.54 -54.66 -8.99
N VAL A 379 -50.86 -53.51 -8.81
CA VAL A 379 -51.41 -52.17 -9.08
C VAL A 379 -51.87 -52.07 -10.55
N SER A 380 -53.09 -51.60 -10.78
CA SER A 380 -53.71 -51.52 -12.10
C SER A 380 -53.72 -50.12 -12.73
N ALA A 381 -53.55 -49.07 -11.92
CA ALA A 381 -53.57 -47.68 -12.37
C ALA A 381 -52.61 -46.80 -11.56
N LEU A 382 -52.14 -45.71 -12.19
CA LEU A 382 -51.31 -44.69 -11.55
C LEU A 382 -51.95 -43.29 -11.72
N PRO A 383 -51.70 -42.37 -10.78
CA PRO A 383 -51.96 -40.94 -10.95
C PRO A 383 -51.33 -40.35 -12.23
N THR A 384 -51.93 -39.28 -12.78
CA THR A 384 -51.51 -38.73 -14.08
C THR A 384 -50.09 -38.17 -14.06
N CYS A 385 -49.61 -37.70 -12.92
CA CYS A 385 -48.22 -37.26 -12.73
C CYS A 385 -47.17 -38.33 -13.08
N PHE A 386 -47.43 -39.60 -12.75
CA PHE A 386 -46.50 -40.69 -13.05
C PHE A 386 -46.65 -41.19 -14.48
N LEU A 387 -47.84 -41.03 -15.07
CA LEU A 387 -48.06 -41.27 -16.49
C LEU A 387 -47.35 -40.23 -17.37
N CYS A 388 -47.21 -39.01 -16.88
CA CYS A 388 -46.47 -37.94 -17.54
C CYS A 388 -44.98 -38.26 -17.76
N GLU A 389 -44.36 -38.90 -16.76
CA GLU A 389 -42.96 -39.31 -16.79
C GLU A 389 -42.80 -40.82 -17.07
N TRP A 390 -43.79 -41.45 -17.73
CA TRP A 390 -43.72 -42.87 -18.07
C TRP A 390 -42.51 -43.19 -18.95
N GLY A 391 -41.74 -44.22 -18.57
CA GLY A 391 -40.56 -44.65 -19.33
C GLY A 391 -39.28 -43.87 -19.03
N THR A 392 -39.31 -42.90 -18.10
CA THR A 392 -38.09 -42.25 -17.60
C THR A 392 -37.32 -43.15 -16.62
N GLN A 393 -36.07 -42.79 -16.32
CA GLN A 393 -35.28 -43.46 -15.27
C GLN A 393 -35.66 -43.02 -13.85
N ARG A 394 -36.54 -42.03 -13.69
CA ARG A 394 -36.91 -41.49 -12.36
C ARG A 394 -37.84 -42.45 -11.61
N ASN A 395 -38.96 -42.81 -12.22
CA ASN A 395 -39.91 -43.76 -11.65
C ASN A 395 -39.67 -45.15 -12.25
N THR A 396 -39.70 -46.20 -11.44
CA THR A 396 -39.39 -47.57 -11.91
C THR A 396 -40.58 -48.50 -11.68
N PHE A 397 -41.13 -49.02 -12.77
CA PHE A 397 -42.25 -49.96 -12.73
C PHE A 397 -41.83 -51.27 -13.41
N GLN A 398 -41.49 -52.30 -12.63
CA GLN A 398 -41.04 -53.59 -13.16
C GLN A 398 -41.94 -54.74 -12.70
N ASN A 399 -42.29 -55.64 -13.63
CA ASN A 399 -43.09 -56.84 -13.38
C ASN A 399 -44.48 -56.58 -12.74
N ASN A 400 -45.11 -55.46 -13.06
CA ASN A 400 -46.47 -55.13 -12.57
C ASN A 400 -47.52 -55.57 -13.61
N ILE A 401 -48.02 -56.80 -13.49
CA ILE A 401 -48.82 -57.45 -14.55
C ILE A 401 -50.12 -56.72 -14.92
N ASN A 402 -50.71 -55.97 -13.98
CA ASN A 402 -51.97 -55.26 -14.19
C ASN A 402 -51.80 -53.82 -14.73
N LEU A 403 -50.57 -53.32 -14.83
CA LEU A 403 -50.27 -51.95 -15.24
C LEU A 403 -50.02 -51.89 -16.76
N MET A 404 -51.05 -51.57 -17.54
CA MET A 404 -51.06 -51.72 -19.01
C MET A 404 -50.55 -50.50 -19.82
N TYR A 405 -49.85 -49.54 -19.20
CA TYR A 405 -49.36 -48.35 -19.90
C TYR A 405 -48.08 -48.64 -20.69
N THR A 406 -47.97 -48.05 -21.89
CA THR A 406 -46.82 -48.28 -22.80
C THR A 406 -46.14 -46.99 -23.27
N GLN A 407 -46.76 -45.83 -23.05
CA GLN A 407 -46.24 -44.53 -23.46
C GLN A 407 -46.65 -43.42 -22.47
N ALA A 408 -45.88 -42.35 -22.43
CA ALA A 408 -46.17 -41.18 -21.60
C ALA A 408 -47.41 -40.43 -22.07
N SER A 409 -48.19 -39.90 -21.12
CA SER A 409 -49.40 -39.12 -21.38
C SER A 409 -49.63 -38.10 -20.28
N CYS A 410 -49.73 -36.82 -20.65
CA CYS A 410 -49.92 -35.68 -19.74
C CYS A 410 -51.22 -34.90 -20.04
N PRO A 411 -52.41 -35.49 -19.83
CA PRO A 411 -53.67 -34.84 -20.20
C PRO A 411 -54.01 -33.63 -19.31
N ASN A 412 -53.49 -33.56 -18.09
CA ASN A 412 -53.84 -32.53 -17.11
C ASN A 412 -52.72 -31.51 -16.84
N LEU A 413 -51.65 -31.50 -17.64
CA LEU A 413 -50.55 -30.53 -17.48
C LEU A 413 -51.09 -29.10 -17.51
N LYS A 414 -50.89 -28.37 -16.41
CA LYS A 414 -51.32 -26.99 -16.26
C LYS A 414 -50.25 -26.20 -15.52
N PHE A 415 -49.74 -25.14 -16.15
CA PHE A 415 -48.87 -24.16 -15.51
C PHE A 415 -49.73 -22.97 -15.04
N ASP A 416 -49.77 -22.71 -13.73
CA ASP A 416 -50.66 -21.72 -13.13
C ASP A 416 -49.99 -20.35 -12.98
N ASN A 417 -48.86 -20.28 -12.25
CA ASN A 417 -48.17 -19.02 -11.97
C ASN A 417 -46.71 -19.25 -11.53
N TYR A 418 -45.98 -18.15 -11.31
CA TYR A 418 -44.62 -18.13 -10.81
C TYR A 418 -44.33 -16.90 -9.93
N THR A 419 -43.23 -16.92 -9.17
CA THR A 419 -42.77 -15.77 -8.36
C THR A 419 -42.09 -14.68 -9.20
N MET A 420 -42.42 -13.39 -8.98
CA MET A 420 -42.01 -12.30 -9.89
C MET A 420 -40.78 -11.47 -9.47
N ASP A 421 -40.38 -11.46 -8.21
CA ASP A 421 -39.32 -10.56 -7.73
C ASP A 421 -37.94 -11.23 -7.75
N LEU A 422 -37.01 -10.70 -8.56
CA LEU A 422 -35.65 -11.23 -8.68
C LEU A 422 -34.60 -10.14 -8.43
N PRO A 423 -33.60 -10.38 -7.57
CA PRO A 423 -32.44 -9.51 -7.51
C PRO A 423 -31.62 -9.68 -8.80
N THR A 424 -30.92 -8.63 -9.20
CA THR A 424 -30.10 -8.62 -10.42
C THR A 424 -28.97 -9.66 -10.40
N SER A 425 -28.59 -10.15 -9.22
CA SER A 425 -27.64 -11.27 -9.02
C SER A 425 -28.16 -12.63 -9.46
N GLY A 426 -29.42 -12.72 -9.90
CA GLY A 426 -30.09 -13.99 -10.10
C GLY A 426 -30.68 -14.49 -8.79
N GLY A 427 -31.55 -15.47 -8.89
CA GLY A 427 -32.36 -15.93 -7.77
C GLY A 427 -33.07 -17.23 -8.12
N THR A 428 -34.18 -17.48 -7.44
CA THR A 428 -34.98 -18.68 -7.68
C THR A 428 -36.38 -18.31 -8.13
N LEU A 429 -36.91 -19.07 -9.07
CA LEU A 429 -38.25 -18.95 -9.61
C LEU A 429 -39.06 -20.15 -9.15
N ASP A 430 -40.05 -19.92 -8.29
CA ASP A 430 -41.01 -20.96 -7.91
C ASP A 430 -42.10 -21.02 -8.98
N LEU A 431 -42.31 -22.21 -9.55
CA LEU A 431 -43.29 -22.55 -10.56
C LEU A 431 -44.41 -23.35 -9.90
N PHE A 432 -45.65 -22.95 -10.14
CA PHE A 432 -46.85 -23.56 -9.57
C PHE A 432 -47.74 -24.13 -10.67
N GLY A 433 -48.35 -25.29 -10.43
CA GLY A 433 -49.23 -25.92 -11.39
C GLY A 433 -49.67 -27.33 -11.02
N ILE A 434 -50.15 -28.06 -12.03
CA ILE A 434 -50.60 -29.45 -11.96
C ILE A 434 -49.85 -30.23 -13.03
N ASP A 435 -49.44 -31.45 -12.70
CA ASP A 435 -48.72 -32.31 -13.63
C ASP A 435 -47.44 -31.66 -14.18
N LEU A 436 -46.70 -30.92 -13.34
CA LEU A 436 -45.43 -30.27 -13.73
C LEU A 436 -44.26 -31.27 -13.84
N GLY A 437 -44.39 -32.45 -13.26
CA GLY A 437 -43.28 -33.41 -13.10
C GLY A 437 -42.30 -32.99 -12.00
N TRP A 438 -41.05 -33.45 -12.10
CA TRP A 438 -40.02 -33.25 -11.08
C TRP A 438 -38.72 -32.64 -11.65
N GLN A 439 -38.73 -32.23 -12.91
CA GLN A 439 -37.58 -31.64 -13.60
C GLN A 439 -38.06 -30.61 -14.63
N VAL A 440 -37.42 -29.44 -14.65
CA VAL A 440 -37.65 -28.39 -15.65
C VAL A 440 -36.53 -28.43 -16.68
N PHE A 441 -36.87 -28.18 -17.94
CA PHE A 441 -35.93 -28.12 -19.05
C PHE A 441 -35.95 -26.73 -19.68
N ASP A 442 -34.83 -26.29 -20.25
CA ASP A 442 -34.77 -25.05 -21.02
C ASP A 442 -35.45 -25.23 -22.40
N GLU A 443 -35.43 -24.18 -23.23
CA GLU A 443 -36.05 -24.22 -24.57
C GLU A 443 -35.41 -25.27 -25.50
N ASN A 444 -34.14 -25.62 -25.26
CA ASN A 444 -33.36 -26.61 -26.02
C ASN A 444 -33.48 -28.03 -25.44
N GLY A 445 -34.20 -28.20 -24.33
CA GLY A 445 -34.37 -29.48 -23.67
C GLY A 445 -33.23 -29.89 -22.75
N LEU A 446 -32.38 -28.95 -22.32
CA LEU A 446 -31.37 -29.21 -21.30
C LEU A 446 -31.98 -29.09 -19.90
N PRO A 447 -31.65 -30.00 -18.97
CA PRO A 447 -32.17 -29.95 -17.62
C PRO A 447 -31.66 -28.70 -16.88
N VAL A 448 -32.61 -27.95 -16.29
CA VAL A 448 -32.34 -26.79 -15.43
C VAL A 448 -32.19 -27.26 -13.99
N VAL A 449 -31.32 -26.63 -13.20
CA VAL A 449 -31.22 -26.93 -11.76
C VAL A 449 -32.57 -26.69 -11.10
N THR A 450 -33.26 -27.79 -10.77
CA THR A 450 -34.63 -27.83 -10.27
C THR A 450 -34.64 -28.44 -8.87
N MET A 451 -35.21 -27.73 -7.92
CA MET A 451 -35.53 -28.23 -6.59
C MET A 451 -37.03 -28.51 -6.52
N VAL A 452 -37.40 -29.72 -6.08
CA VAL A 452 -38.79 -30.12 -5.91
C VAL A 452 -39.26 -29.69 -4.52
N ILE A 453 -40.18 -28.73 -4.45
CA ILE A 453 -40.77 -28.26 -3.17
C ILE A 453 -41.95 -29.16 -2.81
N ILE A 454 -42.86 -29.33 -3.76
CA ILE A 454 -43.96 -30.30 -3.71
C ILE A 454 -43.94 -31.02 -5.06
N GLY A 455 -43.80 -32.34 -5.03
CA GLY A 455 -43.80 -33.16 -6.24
C GLY A 455 -44.94 -32.78 -7.17
N ASN A 456 -44.64 -32.72 -8.46
CA ASN A 456 -45.62 -32.51 -9.52
C ASN A 456 -46.39 -31.17 -9.53
N SER A 457 -46.32 -30.35 -8.48
CA SER A 457 -47.14 -29.12 -8.38
C SER A 457 -46.37 -27.86 -8.01
N GLN A 458 -45.20 -27.98 -7.39
CA GLN A 458 -44.37 -26.83 -7.03
C GLN A 458 -42.88 -27.13 -7.22
N LEU A 459 -42.28 -26.48 -8.22
CA LEU A 459 -40.86 -26.63 -8.57
C LEU A 459 -40.15 -25.30 -8.41
N ARG A 460 -38.91 -25.32 -7.92
CA ARG A 460 -38.05 -24.15 -7.79
C ARG A 460 -36.90 -24.27 -8.77
N VAL A 461 -36.74 -23.32 -9.69
CA VAL A 461 -35.62 -23.30 -10.64
C VAL A 461 -34.67 -22.17 -10.34
N SER A 462 -33.38 -22.40 -10.51
CA SER A 462 -32.35 -21.37 -10.36
C SER A 462 -32.24 -20.54 -11.64
N LEU A 463 -32.25 -19.21 -11.50
CA LEU A 463 -32.13 -18.27 -12.60
C LEU A 463 -30.77 -17.55 -12.58
N PRO A 464 -30.17 -17.31 -13.76
CA PRO A 464 -28.92 -16.56 -13.84
C PRO A 464 -29.14 -15.07 -13.51
N PRO A 465 -28.04 -14.33 -13.25
CA PRO A 465 -28.06 -12.87 -13.14
C PRO A 465 -28.64 -12.19 -14.38
N GLY A 466 -29.38 -11.09 -14.19
CA GLY A 466 -29.99 -10.32 -15.27
C GLY A 466 -30.49 -8.95 -14.81
N THR A 467 -31.06 -8.17 -15.74
CA THR A 467 -31.58 -6.83 -15.50
C THR A 467 -32.87 -6.57 -16.30
N GLY A 468 -33.48 -5.41 -16.05
CA GLY A 468 -34.61 -4.91 -16.81
C GLY A 468 -35.97 -5.48 -16.38
N SER A 469 -37.03 -4.91 -16.94
CA SER A 469 -38.43 -5.23 -16.61
C SER A 469 -39.11 -6.15 -17.63
N SER A 470 -38.39 -6.62 -18.65
CA SER A 470 -38.94 -7.37 -19.79
C SER A 470 -38.16 -8.64 -20.18
N SER A 471 -37.31 -9.15 -19.27
CA SER A 471 -36.55 -10.38 -19.52
C SER A 471 -37.48 -11.59 -19.55
N GLN A 472 -37.41 -12.41 -20.61
CA GLN A 472 -38.22 -13.62 -20.75
C GLN A 472 -37.40 -14.87 -20.45
N TYR A 473 -37.88 -15.71 -19.52
CA TYR A 473 -37.32 -17.03 -19.26
C TYR A 473 -38.22 -18.11 -19.86
N LYS A 474 -37.65 -18.92 -20.74
CA LYS A 474 -38.37 -19.95 -21.49
C LYS A 474 -38.00 -21.34 -20.98
N PHE A 475 -39.00 -22.19 -20.75
CA PHE A 475 -38.80 -23.53 -20.21
C PHE A 475 -39.88 -24.51 -20.68
N LYS A 476 -39.63 -25.80 -20.50
CA LYS A 476 -40.51 -26.93 -20.83
C LYS A 476 -40.62 -27.89 -19.65
N PHE A 477 -41.76 -28.54 -19.52
CA PHE A 477 -41.97 -29.68 -18.62
C PHE A 477 -41.97 -30.98 -19.43
N HIS A 478 -41.58 -32.10 -18.82
CA HIS A 478 -41.64 -33.45 -19.43
C HIS A 478 -40.89 -33.60 -20.77
N TYR A 479 -39.80 -32.85 -20.98
CA TYR A 479 -39.05 -32.92 -22.24
C TYR A 479 -38.45 -34.31 -22.51
N ASP A 480 -38.00 -34.99 -21.44
CA ASP A 480 -37.41 -36.34 -21.52
C ASP A 480 -38.38 -37.40 -22.05
N THR A 481 -39.70 -37.24 -21.82
CA THR A 481 -40.73 -38.14 -22.35
C THR A 481 -41.35 -37.63 -23.64
N ASN A 482 -41.34 -36.32 -23.86
CA ASN A 482 -41.88 -35.68 -25.06
C ASN A 482 -41.00 -34.49 -25.49
N SER A 483 -40.11 -34.71 -26.45
CA SER A 483 -39.26 -33.66 -27.02
C SER A 483 -40.05 -32.53 -27.72
N SER A 484 -41.33 -32.77 -28.03
CA SER A 484 -42.27 -31.79 -28.59
C SER A 484 -43.12 -31.10 -27.52
N ALA A 485 -42.73 -31.16 -26.24
CA ALA A 485 -43.43 -30.49 -25.15
C ALA A 485 -43.56 -28.97 -25.37
N SER A 486 -44.71 -28.42 -24.96
CA SER A 486 -45.05 -27.00 -25.09
C SER A 486 -44.04 -26.10 -24.37
N LEU A 487 -43.68 -25.00 -25.03
CA LEU A 487 -42.82 -23.97 -24.47
C LEU A 487 -43.61 -23.01 -23.58
N HIS A 488 -43.17 -22.82 -22.34
CA HIS A 488 -43.71 -21.86 -21.40
C HIS A 488 -42.78 -20.65 -21.25
N ILE A 489 -43.35 -19.49 -20.94
CA ILE A 489 -42.61 -18.22 -20.81
C ILE A 489 -42.96 -17.56 -19.47
N ALA A 490 -41.95 -17.31 -18.65
CA ALA A 490 -42.05 -16.44 -17.48
C ALA A 490 -41.43 -15.08 -17.81
N ASN A 491 -42.22 -14.01 -17.65
CA ASN A 491 -41.73 -12.64 -17.73
C ASN A 491 -41.14 -12.24 -16.37
N LEU A 492 -39.83 -12.01 -16.34
CA LEU A 492 -39.06 -11.70 -15.14
C LEU A 492 -39.03 -10.18 -14.91
N GLN A 493 -39.23 -9.76 -13.65
CA GLN A 493 -39.04 -8.38 -13.22
C GLN A 493 -37.89 -8.32 -12.22
N TYR A 494 -36.76 -7.75 -12.64
CA TYR A 494 -35.64 -7.54 -11.75
C TYR A 494 -35.88 -6.31 -10.86
N SER A 495 -35.46 -6.40 -9.60
CA SER A 495 -35.65 -5.35 -8.61
C SER A 495 -34.84 -4.08 -8.95
N SER A 496 -35.41 -2.91 -8.64
CA SER A 496 -34.70 -1.63 -8.77
C SER A 496 -33.43 -1.57 -7.92
N PRO A 497 -32.41 -0.81 -8.34
CA PRO A 497 -31.19 -0.60 -7.55
C PRO A 497 -31.52 0.05 -6.20
N ILE A 498 -30.90 -0.49 -5.14
CA ILE A 498 -31.02 0.01 -3.77
C ILE A 498 -29.70 0.67 -3.40
N ILE A 499 -29.73 1.89 -2.87
CA ILE A 499 -28.54 2.62 -2.44
C ILE A 499 -28.59 2.77 -0.93
N ASN A 500 -27.67 2.10 -0.22
CA ASN A 500 -27.60 2.14 1.24
C ASN A 500 -26.74 3.31 1.71
N ASN A 501 -25.58 3.50 1.08
CA ASN A 501 -24.69 4.63 1.37
C ASN A 501 -23.84 5.00 0.16
N ALA A 502 -23.27 6.21 0.20
CA ALA A 502 -22.24 6.66 -0.73
C ALA A 502 -21.20 7.48 0.02
N ALA A 503 -19.92 7.25 -0.28
CA ALA A 503 -18.81 7.98 0.32
C ALA A 503 -17.73 8.26 -0.72
N PHE A 504 -17.02 9.37 -0.59
CA PHE A 504 -15.87 9.70 -1.44
C PHE A 504 -14.57 9.21 -0.79
N LEU A 505 -13.93 8.21 -1.38
CA LEU A 505 -12.73 7.56 -0.84
C LEU A 505 -11.71 7.31 -1.96
N ASN A 506 -10.44 7.61 -1.70
CA ASN A 506 -9.33 7.35 -2.64
C ASN A 506 -9.59 7.90 -4.06
N GLY A 507 -10.10 9.14 -4.16
CA GLY A 507 -10.35 9.83 -5.43
C GLY A 507 -11.57 9.35 -6.23
N ALA A 508 -12.44 8.52 -5.64
CA ALA A 508 -13.65 8.01 -6.28
C ALA A 508 -14.81 7.91 -5.29
N TRP A 509 -16.02 7.96 -5.80
CA TRP A 509 -17.22 7.65 -5.02
C TRP A 509 -17.40 6.13 -4.94
N GLN A 510 -17.54 5.62 -3.72
CA GLN A 510 -17.93 4.26 -3.43
C GLN A 510 -19.39 4.26 -2.99
N ILE A 511 -20.24 3.60 -3.76
CA ILE A 511 -21.68 3.51 -3.52
C ILE A 511 -21.98 2.07 -3.17
N ASN A 512 -22.43 1.83 -1.93
CA ASN A 512 -22.79 0.48 -1.48
C ASN A 512 -24.32 0.36 -1.43
N GLY A 513 -24.81 -0.82 -1.80
CA GLY A 513 -26.23 -1.02 -2.04
C GLY A 513 -26.54 -2.44 -2.46
N GLY A 514 -27.57 -2.61 -3.27
CA GLY A 514 -28.00 -3.88 -3.82
C GLY A 514 -28.70 -3.69 -5.16
N ASN A 515 -28.97 -4.79 -5.87
CA ASN A 515 -29.61 -4.79 -7.18
C ASN A 515 -28.89 -3.92 -8.23
N PHE A 516 -27.56 -3.83 -8.14
CA PHE A 516 -26.72 -3.29 -9.20
C PHE A 516 -26.34 -4.39 -10.19
N TYR A 517 -25.61 -4.10 -11.26
CA TYR A 517 -25.24 -5.11 -12.26
C TYR A 517 -23.77 -5.00 -12.72
N PRO A 518 -23.04 -6.11 -12.94
CA PRO A 518 -21.64 -6.03 -13.35
C PRO A 518 -21.38 -5.38 -14.71
N ASN A 519 -22.37 -5.39 -15.62
CA ASN A 519 -22.22 -4.71 -16.91
C ASN A 519 -22.42 -3.21 -16.76
N ARG A 520 -21.34 -2.45 -16.93
CA ARG A 520 -21.31 -1.00 -16.74
C ARG A 520 -22.05 -0.23 -17.82
N ASP A 521 -22.19 -0.80 -19.02
CA ASP A 521 -22.87 -0.14 -20.15
C ASP A 521 -24.36 0.05 -19.89
N LEU A 522 -24.91 -0.69 -18.92
CA LEU A 522 -26.31 -0.60 -18.50
C LEU A 522 -26.51 0.33 -17.29
N ILE A 523 -25.44 0.95 -16.76
CA ILE A 523 -25.48 1.70 -15.51
C ILE A 523 -25.14 3.17 -15.75
N ASN A 524 -26.07 4.06 -15.41
CA ASN A 524 -25.76 5.48 -15.24
C ASN A 524 -25.87 5.87 -13.77
N VAL A 525 -24.83 6.53 -13.25
CA VAL A 525 -24.78 7.03 -11.88
C VAL A 525 -24.68 8.54 -11.91
N TYR A 526 -25.55 9.22 -11.17
CA TYR A 526 -25.49 10.65 -10.94
C TYR A 526 -25.21 10.92 -9.47
N VAL A 527 -24.23 11.78 -9.19
CA VAL A 527 -23.93 12.28 -7.84
C VAL A 527 -24.02 13.80 -7.87
N ALA A 528 -24.81 14.39 -6.97
CA ALA A 528 -25.12 15.82 -6.98
C ALA A 528 -25.61 16.33 -8.36
N GLY A 529 -26.42 15.52 -9.04
CA GLY A 529 -26.93 15.79 -10.39
C GLY A 529 -25.92 15.63 -11.54
N ILE A 530 -24.66 15.29 -11.26
CA ILE A 530 -23.60 15.16 -12.28
C ILE A 530 -23.44 13.69 -12.68
N LEU A 531 -23.45 13.41 -14.00
CA LEU A 531 -23.21 12.07 -14.54
C LEU A 531 -21.75 11.64 -14.26
N MET A 532 -21.61 10.45 -13.66
CA MET A 532 -20.34 9.90 -13.22
C MET A 532 -19.87 8.78 -14.17
N ASN A 533 -18.55 8.62 -14.30
CA ASN A 533 -17.93 7.51 -15.00
C ASN A 533 -17.80 6.28 -14.08
N VAL A 534 -18.32 5.13 -14.49
CA VAL A 534 -18.34 3.89 -13.71
C VAL A 534 -17.00 3.14 -13.85
N LEU A 535 -16.18 3.19 -12.79
CA LEU A 535 -14.88 2.52 -12.72
C LEU A 535 -14.98 1.04 -12.32
N TYR A 536 -16.01 0.68 -11.58
CA TYR A 536 -16.31 -0.68 -11.16
C TYR A 536 -17.80 -0.84 -10.89
N ALA A 537 -18.36 -1.99 -11.27
CA ALA A 537 -19.71 -2.38 -10.92
C ALA A 537 -19.75 -3.85 -10.51
N GLY A 538 -20.36 -4.11 -9.36
CA GLY A 538 -20.79 -5.43 -8.90
C GLY A 538 -22.24 -5.35 -8.42
N PHE A 539 -22.81 -6.45 -7.90
CA PHE A 539 -24.24 -6.50 -7.53
C PHE A 539 -24.62 -5.63 -6.31
N ASN A 540 -23.65 -5.31 -5.46
CA ASN A 540 -23.84 -4.59 -4.19
C ASN A 540 -22.92 -3.38 -4.02
N GLN A 541 -22.06 -3.10 -5.01
CA GLN A 541 -21.13 -2.00 -4.95
C GLN A 541 -20.86 -1.40 -6.33
N LEU A 542 -20.79 -0.07 -6.38
CA LEU A 542 -20.30 0.71 -7.51
C LEU A 542 -19.12 1.55 -7.06
N ARG A 543 -18.15 1.74 -7.96
CA ARG A 543 -17.10 2.75 -7.82
C ARG A 543 -17.16 3.68 -9.02
N VAL A 544 -17.31 4.98 -8.78
CA VAL A 544 -17.49 5.97 -9.86
C VAL A 544 -16.59 7.20 -9.67
N THR A 545 -16.27 7.89 -10.76
CA THR A 545 -15.45 9.11 -10.76
C THR A 545 -16.05 10.18 -11.67
N GLY A 546 -15.59 11.43 -11.59
CA GLY A 546 -16.07 12.55 -12.42
C GLY A 546 -16.41 13.81 -11.61
N LEU A 547 -16.78 13.64 -10.33
CA LEU A 547 -16.99 14.72 -9.39
C LEU A 547 -16.05 14.55 -8.19
N THR A 548 -15.15 15.50 -8.00
CA THR A 548 -14.38 15.65 -6.76
C THR A 548 -15.16 16.60 -5.85
N PRO A 549 -15.61 16.15 -4.67
CA PRO A 549 -16.33 17.03 -3.75
C PRO A 549 -15.41 18.15 -3.26
N PRO A 550 -15.94 19.34 -2.99
CA PRO A 550 -15.15 20.50 -2.54
C PRO A 550 -14.56 20.32 -1.13
N TYR A 551 -15.07 19.38 -0.35
CA TYR A 551 -14.58 18.96 0.97
C TYR A 551 -14.83 17.46 1.17
N ASN A 552 -14.04 16.82 2.04
CA ASN A 552 -14.02 15.35 2.16
C ASN A 552 -14.85 14.80 3.34
N ASP A 553 -15.21 15.64 4.30
CA ASP A 553 -15.88 15.22 5.53
C ASP A 553 -17.36 15.62 5.53
N ASN A 554 -18.19 14.79 6.17
CA ASN A 554 -19.61 15.06 6.39
C ASN A 554 -20.40 15.45 5.12
N ILE A 555 -20.07 14.79 4.01
CA ILE A 555 -20.67 15.10 2.71
C ILE A 555 -22.12 14.61 2.66
N ILE A 556 -23.02 15.53 2.30
CA ILE A 556 -24.41 15.22 1.98
C ILE A 556 -24.61 15.43 0.48
N VAL A 557 -25.06 14.42 -0.25
CA VAL A 557 -25.32 14.51 -1.71
C VAL A 557 -26.49 13.63 -2.11
N SER A 558 -27.22 14.05 -3.14
CA SER A 558 -28.12 13.18 -3.89
C SER A 558 -27.32 12.16 -4.71
N VAL A 559 -27.78 10.91 -4.70
CA VAL A 559 -27.21 9.83 -5.50
C VAL A 559 -28.36 9.14 -6.23
N ASN A 560 -28.27 9.12 -7.55
CA ASN A 560 -29.23 8.47 -8.43
C ASN A 560 -28.53 7.42 -9.28
N VAL A 561 -28.95 6.16 -9.18
CA VAL A 561 -28.39 5.04 -9.95
C VAL A 561 -29.50 4.48 -10.82
N THR A 562 -29.24 4.43 -12.12
CA THR A 562 -30.09 3.72 -13.09
C THR A 562 -29.39 2.45 -13.54
N VAL A 563 -30.09 1.32 -13.55
CA VAL A 563 -29.62 0.03 -14.07
C VAL A 563 -30.65 -0.46 -15.07
N ASP A 564 -30.30 -0.45 -16.35
CA ASP A 564 -31.17 -0.93 -17.45
C ASP A 564 -32.59 -0.32 -17.41
N GLY A 565 -32.66 0.98 -17.17
CA GLY A 565 -33.91 1.76 -17.08
C GLY A 565 -34.60 1.75 -15.70
N LEU A 566 -34.18 0.90 -14.75
CA LEU A 566 -34.69 0.91 -13.38
C LEU A 566 -33.91 1.91 -12.52
N ASN A 567 -34.62 2.75 -11.76
CA ASN A 567 -34.02 3.85 -11.02
C ASN A 567 -34.01 3.62 -9.49
N GLY A 568 -32.93 4.05 -8.85
CA GLY A 568 -32.75 4.07 -7.41
C GLY A 568 -32.20 5.43 -6.98
N TYR A 569 -32.82 6.06 -6.00
CA TYR A 569 -32.47 7.39 -5.54
C TYR A 569 -32.32 7.41 -4.02
N THR A 570 -31.29 8.08 -3.52
CA THR A 570 -31.16 8.39 -2.09
C THR A 570 -30.41 9.71 -1.88
N ILE A 571 -30.55 10.28 -0.69
CA ILE A 571 -29.65 11.34 -0.20
C ILE A 571 -28.66 10.66 0.74
N ALA A 572 -27.41 10.55 0.31
CA ALA A 572 -26.35 10.03 1.15
C ALA A 572 -25.98 11.09 2.19
N SER A 573 -25.97 10.71 3.47
CA SER A 573 -25.53 11.56 4.57
C SER A 573 -24.83 10.73 5.66
N PRO A 574 -23.93 11.34 6.45
CA PRO A 574 -23.51 10.79 7.74
C PRO A 574 -24.71 10.55 8.66
N SER A 575 -24.66 9.50 9.49
CA SER A 575 -25.79 9.08 10.33
C SER A 575 -25.94 9.95 11.58
N GLY A 576 -27.15 10.49 11.82
CA GLY A 576 -27.56 11.02 13.12
C GLY A 576 -27.36 12.52 13.36
N GLU A 577 -26.84 13.27 12.39
CA GLU A 577 -26.64 14.72 12.51
C GLU A 577 -27.70 15.52 11.75
N LEU A 578 -28.15 16.63 12.34
CA LEU A 578 -29.16 17.52 11.75
C LEU A 578 -28.50 18.68 11.03
N THR A 579 -29.05 19.08 9.88
CA THR A 579 -28.64 20.32 9.21
C THR A 579 -29.02 21.53 10.06
N VAL A 580 -28.05 22.40 10.33
CA VAL A 580 -28.26 23.70 10.97
C VAL A 580 -27.58 24.75 10.11
N ALA A 581 -28.27 25.82 9.74
CA ALA A 581 -27.68 26.96 9.05
C ALA A 581 -27.85 28.24 9.88
N ASN A 582 -26.87 29.13 9.77
CA ASN A 582 -26.81 30.44 10.39
C ASN A 582 -26.20 31.41 9.37
N ALA A 583 -26.69 32.65 9.32
CA ALA A 583 -26.04 33.72 8.58
C ALA A 583 -25.38 34.68 9.58
N PRO A 584 -24.03 34.78 9.62
CA PRO A 584 -23.34 35.65 10.57
C PRO A 584 -23.46 37.15 10.23
N VAL A 585 -24.03 37.49 9.07
CA VAL A 585 -24.01 38.86 8.53
C VAL A 585 -25.37 39.53 8.66
N THR A 586 -25.40 40.69 9.31
CA THR A 586 -26.61 41.52 9.46
C THR A 586 -26.74 42.62 8.40
N GLU A 587 -25.65 43.01 7.74
CA GLU A 587 -25.62 44.06 6.71
C GLU A 587 -24.88 43.62 5.43
N LEU A 588 -25.45 43.90 4.26
CA LEU A 588 -24.91 43.62 2.92
C LEU A 588 -24.49 44.91 2.19
N PHE A 589 -23.57 44.79 1.24
CA PHE A 589 -23.07 45.91 0.43
C PHE A 589 -23.90 46.09 -0.85
N SER A 590 -24.33 47.32 -1.13
CA SER A 590 -25.21 47.65 -2.26
C SER A 590 -24.63 47.32 -3.65
N GLY A 591 -23.31 47.32 -3.80
CA GLY A 591 -22.63 46.98 -5.05
C GLY A 591 -22.69 45.50 -5.44
N GLY A 592 -23.31 44.65 -4.62
CA GLY A 592 -23.29 43.19 -4.78
C GLY A 592 -21.97 42.61 -4.31
N SER A 593 -22.02 41.46 -3.65
CA SER A 593 -20.84 40.80 -3.08
C SER A 593 -21.13 39.33 -2.79
N TYR A 594 -20.48 38.78 -1.76
CA TYR A 594 -20.70 37.41 -1.30
C TYR A 594 -21.27 37.40 0.12
N ILE A 595 -22.08 36.39 0.40
CA ILE A 595 -22.66 36.13 1.71
C ILE A 595 -22.31 34.71 2.16
N PRO A 596 -21.65 34.54 3.31
CA PRO A 596 -21.42 33.23 3.89
C PRO A 596 -22.69 32.74 4.61
N ILE A 597 -22.99 31.46 4.47
CA ILE A 597 -23.88 30.70 5.33
C ILE A 597 -23.00 29.74 6.12
N THR A 598 -23.01 29.87 7.43
CA THR A 598 -22.31 28.97 8.36
C THR A 598 -23.28 27.98 8.98
N GLY A 599 -22.80 26.90 9.57
CA GLY A 599 -23.70 25.88 10.10
C GLY A 599 -23.06 24.52 10.39
N GLU A 600 -23.90 23.50 10.46
CA GLU A 600 -23.54 22.10 10.56
C GLU A 600 -24.25 21.34 9.43
N MET A 601 -23.56 20.37 8.82
CA MET A 601 -24.14 19.47 7.80
C MET A 601 -24.76 20.20 6.61
N LEU A 602 -24.08 21.24 6.12
CA LEU A 602 -24.41 21.95 4.89
C LEU A 602 -23.95 21.15 3.65
N THR A 603 -24.71 21.25 2.56
CA THR A 603 -24.40 20.57 1.30
C THR A 603 -24.04 21.54 0.17
N PHE A 604 -23.06 21.17 -0.65
CA PHE A 604 -22.76 21.85 -1.91
C PHE A 604 -23.71 21.43 -3.06
N ASP A 605 -24.52 20.39 -2.86
CA ASP A 605 -25.41 19.82 -3.87
C ASP A 605 -26.63 20.73 -4.10
N GLN A 606 -26.56 21.51 -5.18
CA GLN A 606 -27.63 22.43 -5.59
C GLN A 606 -28.93 21.72 -6.05
N THR A 607 -28.94 20.40 -6.23
CA THR A 607 -30.18 19.67 -6.53
C THR A 607 -31.09 19.52 -5.30
N ILE A 608 -30.52 19.62 -4.10
CA ILE A 608 -31.23 19.49 -2.82
C ILE A 608 -31.06 20.71 -1.91
N MET A 609 -30.30 21.72 -2.34
CA MET A 609 -30.05 22.96 -1.60
C MET A 609 -30.26 24.21 -2.46
N SER A 610 -30.79 25.27 -1.83
CA SER A 610 -30.91 26.59 -2.45
C SER A 610 -30.77 27.71 -1.40
N LEU A 611 -30.23 28.86 -1.80
CA LEU A 611 -30.26 30.10 -1.01
C LEU A 611 -30.91 31.20 -1.85
N THR A 612 -31.89 31.90 -1.27
CA THR A 612 -32.61 32.99 -1.94
C THR A 612 -32.58 34.28 -1.15
N LEU A 613 -32.61 35.42 -1.84
CA LEU A 613 -32.73 36.76 -1.29
C LEU A 613 -33.98 37.42 -1.88
N ASN A 614 -35.04 37.63 -1.08
CA ASN A 614 -36.38 38.02 -1.54
C ASN A 614 -36.89 37.16 -2.71
N GLY A 615 -36.64 35.85 -2.66
CA GLY A 615 -37.03 34.90 -3.72
C GLY A 615 -36.10 34.83 -4.94
N ILE A 616 -35.07 35.67 -5.02
CA ILE A 616 -34.04 35.57 -6.07
C ILE A 616 -33.03 34.49 -5.67
N ILE A 617 -32.88 33.44 -6.47
CA ILE A 617 -31.90 32.37 -6.24
C ILE A 617 -30.49 32.94 -6.38
N MET A 618 -29.67 32.69 -5.36
CA MET A 618 -28.26 33.07 -5.33
C MET A 618 -27.38 31.91 -5.77
N ASN A 619 -26.32 32.21 -6.49
CA ASN A 619 -25.39 31.20 -7.00
C ASN A 619 -24.39 30.83 -5.89
N LEU A 620 -24.20 29.53 -5.64
CA LEU A 620 -23.10 29.05 -4.81
C LEU A 620 -21.79 29.42 -5.50
N ALA A 621 -21.02 30.28 -4.85
CA ALA A 621 -19.72 30.70 -5.35
C ALA A 621 -18.61 29.74 -4.89
N LYS A 622 -18.67 29.30 -3.64
CA LYS A 622 -17.67 28.41 -3.03
C LYS A 622 -18.32 27.62 -1.90
N ALA A 623 -17.99 26.33 -1.80
CA ALA A 623 -18.31 25.51 -0.64
C ALA A 623 -17.00 25.20 0.08
N GLU A 624 -16.78 25.80 1.25
CA GLU A 624 -15.49 25.69 1.95
C GLU A 624 -15.44 24.44 2.83
N SER A 625 -16.56 24.10 3.46
CA SER A 625 -16.72 22.92 4.31
C SER A 625 -18.20 22.55 4.42
N SER A 626 -18.50 21.44 5.10
CA SER A 626 -19.85 21.11 5.56
C SER A 626 -20.41 22.11 6.59
N SER A 627 -19.63 23.10 7.03
CA SER A 627 -20.03 24.13 7.98
C SER A 627 -20.02 25.54 7.41
N LYS A 628 -19.62 25.72 6.13
CA LYS A 628 -19.52 27.04 5.51
C LYS A 628 -19.67 27.00 3.99
N LEU A 629 -20.74 27.63 3.52
CA LEU A 629 -21.03 27.88 2.10
C LEU A 629 -20.97 29.37 1.82
N VAL A 630 -20.54 29.76 0.61
CA VAL A 630 -20.42 31.16 0.20
C VAL A 630 -21.22 31.36 -1.08
N PHE A 631 -22.16 32.29 -1.05
CA PHE A 631 -23.04 32.59 -2.19
C PHE A 631 -22.78 33.99 -2.71
N ARG A 632 -22.97 34.18 -4.01
CA ARG A 632 -22.89 35.50 -4.64
C ARG A 632 -24.28 36.12 -4.75
N TYR A 633 -24.41 37.38 -4.34
CA TYR A 633 -25.64 38.16 -4.47
C TYR A 633 -25.46 39.35 -5.43
N PRO A 634 -26.52 39.75 -6.15
CA PRO A 634 -26.47 40.85 -7.11
C PRO A 634 -26.41 42.22 -6.41
N THR A 635 -26.36 43.31 -7.18
CA THR A 635 -26.51 44.67 -6.63
C THR A 635 -27.86 44.85 -5.93
N LEU A 636 -27.86 45.58 -4.81
CA LEU A 636 -29.03 45.77 -3.95
C LEU A 636 -29.28 47.25 -3.66
N THR A 637 -30.54 47.61 -3.45
CA THR A 637 -30.95 48.97 -3.06
C THR A 637 -30.61 49.26 -1.59
N VAL A 638 -29.93 50.38 -1.34
CA VAL A 638 -29.51 50.86 -0.01
C VAL A 638 -30.71 51.15 0.89
N GLY A 639 -30.61 50.80 2.17
CA GLY A 639 -31.64 51.11 3.17
C GLY A 639 -32.89 50.20 3.11
N VAL A 640 -32.89 49.18 2.26
CA VAL A 640 -33.96 48.16 2.17
C VAL A 640 -33.53 46.91 2.94
N SER A 641 -34.47 46.30 3.66
CA SER A 641 -34.29 44.98 4.28
C SER A 641 -34.72 43.87 3.30
N TYR A 642 -33.90 42.83 3.17
CA TYR A 642 -34.17 41.66 2.33
C TYR A 642 -34.32 40.41 3.20
N GLU A 643 -35.28 39.56 2.86
CA GLU A 643 -35.44 38.23 3.45
C GLU A 643 -34.44 37.26 2.81
N LEU A 644 -33.57 36.69 3.63
CA LEU A 644 -32.60 35.66 3.25
C LEU A 644 -33.14 34.30 3.67
N VAL A 645 -33.33 33.38 2.72
CA VAL A 645 -33.87 32.04 2.99
C VAL A 645 -32.95 30.96 2.44
N TYR A 646 -32.42 30.11 3.31
CA TYR A 646 -31.67 28.90 2.99
C TYR A 646 -32.57 27.68 3.11
N LYS A 647 -32.54 26.79 2.11
CA LYS A 647 -33.26 25.51 2.12
C LYS A 647 -32.30 24.37 1.78
N GLN A 648 -32.40 23.26 2.52
CA GLN A 648 -31.69 22.01 2.25
C GLN A 648 -32.60 20.83 2.57
N GLY A 649 -33.06 20.11 1.54
CA GLY A 649 -34.10 19.08 1.71
C GLY A 649 -35.34 19.67 2.39
N ALA A 650 -35.69 19.13 3.57
CA ALA A 650 -36.81 19.63 4.39
C ALA A 650 -36.44 20.78 5.33
N TYR A 651 -35.15 21.07 5.55
CA TYR A 651 -34.69 22.12 6.45
C TYR A 651 -34.81 23.50 5.80
N THR A 652 -35.26 24.49 6.57
CA THR A 652 -35.34 25.91 6.15
C THR A 652 -34.82 26.82 7.25
N TYR A 653 -33.91 27.72 6.90
CA TYR A 653 -33.44 28.84 7.74
C TYR A 653 -33.83 30.15 7.06
N ASN A 654 -34.37 31.10 7.82
CA ASN A 654 -34.72 32.43 7.33
C ASN A 654 -34.26 33.54 8.29
N THR A 655 -33.84 34.66 7.72
CA THR A 655 -33.47 35.88 8.47
C THR A 655 -33.63 37.12 7.59
N THR A 656 -33.49 38.31 8.18
CA THR A 656 -33.51 39.59 7.44
C THR A 656 -32.14 40.25 7.48
N VAL A 657 -31.69 40.76 6.33
CA VAL A 657 -30.42 41.50 6.18
C VAL A 657 -30.68 42.90 5.64
N THR A 658 -29.96 43.91 6.14
CA THR A 658 -30.05 45.31 5.67
C THR A 658 -28.96 45.61 4.64
N VAL A 659 -29.04 46.72 3.90
CA VAL A 659 -28.05 47.08 2.86
C VAL A 659 -27.41 48.45 3.10
N THR A 660 -26.08 48.49 3.05
CA THR A 660 -25.22 49.68 3.22
C THR A 660 -24.39 50.00 1.97
N ASN A 661 -23.93 51.25 1.86
CA ASN A 661 -23.07 51.76 0.77
C ASN A 661 -21.57 51.77 1.14
N GLN A 662 -21.21 51.44 2.38
CA GLN A 662 -19.83 51.54 2.85
C GLN A 662 -19.22 50.14 2.96
N LEU A 663 -18.10 49.92 2.26
CA LEU A 663 -17.32 48.69 2.36
C LEU A 663 -16.54 48.70 3.68
N GLY A 664 -16.69 47.66 4.50
CA GLY A 664 -16.11 47.61 5.85
C GLY A 664 -14.59 47.35 5.91
N CYS A 665 -13.99 46.94 4.79
CA CYS A 665 -12.56 46.64 4.67
C CYS A 665 -12.02 47.04 3.27
N GLN A 666 -10.70 47.08 3.08
CA GLN A 666 -10.10 47.21 1.75
C GLN A 666 -9.91 45.81 1.15
N VAL A 667 -10.48 45.57 -0.03
CA VAL A 667 -10.40 44.27 -0.69
C VAL A 667 -10.33 44.44 -2.22
N VAL A 668 -9.37 43.76 -2.86
CA VAL A 668 -9.14 43.81 -4.31
C VAL A 668 -9.80 42.61 -5.01
N GLN A 669 -9.43 41.38 -4.63
CA GLN A 669 -10.00 40.12 -5.18
C GLN A 669 -10.66 39.30 -4.07
N GLY A 670 -11.72 39.86 -3.51
CA GLY A 670 -12.40 39.27 -2.37
C GLY A 670 -13.65 40.03 -1.96
N TYR A 671 -14.08 39.81 -0.72
CA TYR A 671 -15.20 40.51 -0.10
C TYR A 671 -14.91 40.78 1.37
N CYS A 672 -15.63 41.72 1.96
CA CYS A 672 -15.53 42.01 3.39
C CYS A 672 -16.64 41.28 4.15
N ILE A 673 -16.30 40.71 5.31
CA ILE A 673 -17.27 40.37 6.35
C ILE A 673 -16.96 41.28 7.54
N GLY A 674 -17.82 42.27 7.78
CA GLY A 674 -17.49 43.35 8.72
C GLY A 674 -16.23 44.09 8.29
N THR A 675 -15.22 44.15 9.17
CA THR A 675 -13.92 44.79 8.90
C THR A 675 -12.85 43.85 8.33
N GLN A 676 -13.13 42.55 8.22
CA GLN A 676 -12.16 41.55 7.78
C GLN A 676 -12.28 41.25 6.28
N PRO A 677 -11.17 41.28 5.52
CA PRO A 677 -11.14 40.84 4.12
C PRO A 677 -11.11 39.32 4.00
N TYR A 678 -11.87 38.79 3.06
CA TYR A 678 -11.93 37.37 2.69
C TYR A 678 -11.61 37.23 1.21
N CYS A 679 -10.56 36.48 0.92
CA CYS A 679 -9.99 36.41 -0.43
C CYS A 679 -10.62 35.27 -1.24
N LEU A 680 -10.83 35.50 -2.53
CA LEU A 680 -11.44 34.55 -3.45
C LEU A 680 -10.39 33.92 -4.37
N ASN A 681 -10.72 32.80 -5.03
CA ASN A 681 -9.93 32.25 -6.14
C ASN A 681 -8.42 32.06 -5.87
N GLY A 682 -8.04 31.73 -4.63
CA GLY A 682 -6.65 31.53 -4.24
C GLY A 682 -5.87 32.80 -3.92
N TYR A 683 -6.49 33.98 -4.04
CA TYR A 683 -5.90 35.23 -3.56
C TYR A 683 -5.72 35.18 -2.04
N THR A 684 -4.76 35.96 -1.54
CA THR A 684 -4.33 36.05 -0.15
C THR A 684 -3.77 37.45 0.13
N GLY A 685 -3.28 37.65 1.35
CA GLY A 685 -2.71 38.92 1.80
C GLY A 685 -3.73 39.85 2.44
N PRO A 686 -3.26 41.01 2.94
CA PRO A 686 -4.03 41.90 3.81
C PRO A 686 -5.23 42.59 3.14
N ASP A 687 -5.27 42.65 1.81
CA ASP A 687 -6.36 43.24 1.01
C ASP A 687 -6.79 42.32 -0.14
N CYS A 688 -6.42 41.04 -0.08
CA CYS A 688 -6.71 40.05 -1.12
C CYS A 688 -6.23 40.44 -2.52
N SER A 689 -5.08 41.12 -2.63
CA SER A 689 -4.48 41.48 -3.92
C SER A 689 -3.42 40.49 -4.41
N SER A 690 -2.97 39.55 -3.57
CA SER A 690 -1.81 38.71 -3.86
C SER A 690 -2.14 37.23 -4.10
N LEU A 691 -1.34 36.52 -4.89
CA LEU A 691 -1.43 35.08 -5.14
C LEU A 691 -0.13 34.37 -4.72
N PRO A 692 -0.16 33.14 -4.18
CA PRO A 692 1.07 32.41 -3.87
C PRO A 692 1.85 32.07 -5.14
N ALA A 693 3.17 32.33 -5.17
CA ALA A 693 4.02 32.01 -6.31
C ALA A 693 4.23 30.49 -6.51
N GLY A 694 3.89 29.67 -5.51
CA GLY A 694 3.91 28.21 -5.63
C GLY A 694 5.31 27.61 -5.81
N LEU A 695 6.34 28.27 -5.27
CA LEU A 695 7.74 27.89 -5.43
C LEU A 695 8.05 26.49 -4.85
N PRO A 696 9.03 25.76 -5.42
CA PRO A 696 9.49 24.50 -4.85
C PRO A 696 10.13 24.71 -3.49
N GLN A 697 10.29 23.62 -2.74
CA GLN A 697 10.98 23.64 -1.46
C GLN A 697 12.39 24.22 -1.62
N PRO A 698 12.78 25.23 -0.82
CA PRO A 698 14.13 25.76 -0.84
C PRO A 698 15.15 24.67 -0.51
N PRO A 699 16.32 24.64 -1.17
CA PRO A 699 17.44 23.81 -0.74
C PRO A 699 17.81 24.10 0.72
N ILE A 700 18.12 23.03 1.47
CA ILE A 700 18.40 23.13 2.89
C ILE A 700 19.84 22.73 3.18
N ASN A 701 20.53 23.60 3.91
CA ASN A 701 21.94 23.44 4.23
C ASN A 701 22.11 22.38 5.33
N GLN A 702 23.09 21.48 5.18
CA GLN A 702 23.27 20.36 6.12
C GLN A 702 23.88 20.78 7.47
N THR A 703 24.53 21.94 7.54
CA THR A 703 25.32 22.36 8.71
C THR A 703 24.85 23.68 9.33
N PHE A 704 23.88 24.35 8.72
CA PHE A 704 23.43 25.67 9.18
C PHE A 704 21.94 25.92 8.87
N PRO A 705 21.16 26.56 9.76
CA PRO A 705 19.73 26.86 9.54
C PRO A 705 19.53 28.01 8.55
N ILE A 706 19.87 27.78 7.28
CA ILE A 706 19.66 28.71 6.16
C ILE A 706 18.75 28.08 5.11
N THR A 707 17.77 28.84 4.64
CA THR A 707 17.12 28.57 3.35
C THR A 707 17.58 29.61 2.36
N SER A 708 18.03 29.17 1.18
CA SER A 708 18.36 30.05 0.07
C SER A 708 17.85 29.41 -1.22
N THR A 709 17.07 30.15 -1.99
CA THR A 709 16.54 29.68 -3.27
C THR A 709 16.53 30.79 -4.30
N THR A 710 16.72 30.41 -5.57
CA THR A 710 16.57 31.28 -6.73
C THR A 710 15.46 30.68 -7.59
N SER A 711 14.48 31.48 -8.00
CA SER A 711 13.38 30.98 -8.82
C SER A 711 12.81 32.08 -9.73
N PRO A 712 12.51 31.76 -11.00
CA PRO A 712 11.76 32.65 -11.85
C PRO A 712 10.31 32.69 -11.39
N VAL A 713 9.77 33.90 -11.24
CA VAL A 713 8.35 34.13 -10.96
C VAL A 713 7.77 34.96 -12.10
N GLN A 714 6.69 34.45 -12.67
CA GLN A 714 6.00 35.04 -13.83
C GLN A 714 4.64 35.57 -13.38
N PHE A 715 4.42 36.87 -13.54
CA PHE A 715 3.12 37.49 -13.24
C PHE A 715 2.88 38.73 -14.11
N ASN A 716 1.65 38.92 -14.59
CA ASN A 716 1.28 40.05 -15.47
C ASN A 716 2.21 40.25 -16.69
N ASN A 717 2.56 39.16 -17.38
CA ASN A 717 3.49 39.14 -18.53
C ASN A 717 4.92 39.65 -18.22
N GLN A 718 5.32 39.63 -16.94
CA GLN A 718 6.68 39.95 -16.50
C GLN A 718 7.30 38.74 -15.79
N GLU A 719 8.46 38.31 -16.26
CA GLU A 719 9.35 37.38 -15.55
C GLU A 719 10.28 38.16 -14.64
N LEU A 720 10.41 37.74 -13.39
CA LEU A 720 11.44 38.21 -12.48
C LEU A 720 12.07 37.00 -11.79
N ASN A 721 13.38 36.82 -11.97
CA ASN A 721 14.16 35.89 -11.19
C ASN A 721 14.48 36.53 -9.84
N ILE A 722 13.81 36.01 -8.81
CA ILE A 722 14.04 36.41 -7.44
C ILE A 722 14.98 35.42 -6.75
N ARG A 723 15.77 35.92 -5.81
CA ARG A 723 16.52 35.14 -4.84
C ARG A 723 16.20 35.64 -3.45
N TYR A 724 15.96 34.73 -2.51
CA TYR A 724 15.90 35.09 -1.10
C TYR A 724 16.74 34.13 -0.25
N SER A 725 17.31 34.66 0.83
CA SER A 725 18.01 33.88 1.85
C SER A 725 17.63 34.33 3.25
N ILE A 726 17.36 33.36 4.12
CA ILE A 726 16.92 33.59 5.50
C ILE A 726 17.74 32.72 6.44
N TYR A 727 18.37 33.35 7.43
CA TYR A 727 19.25 32.68 8.38
C TYR A 727 19.49 33.50 9.65
N PRO A 728 19.76 32.86 10.79
CA PRO A 728 20.17 33.58 12.00
C PRO A 728 21.60 34.09 11.86
N THR A 729 21.88 35.30 12.35
CA THR A 729 23.20 35.96 12.23
C THR A 729 23.95 36.08 13.54
N SER A 730 23.24 36.19 14.67
CA SER A 730 23.87 36.28 15.99
C SER A 730 22.94 35.84 17.11
N VAL A 731 23.52 35.28 18.16
CA VAL A 731 22.89 35.12 19.47
C VAL A 731 23.86 35.65 20.52
N GLN A 732 23.43 36.65 21.28
CA GLN A 732 24.27 37.31 22.29
C GLN A 732 23.52 37.49 23.59
N GLU A 733 24.18 37.29 24.72
CA GLU A 733 23.69 37.80 26.01
C GLU A 733 24.21 39.21 26.19
N LEU A 734 23.29 40.18 26.35
CA LEU A 734 23.60 41.59 26.56
C LEU A 734 23.12 42.04 27.94
N THR A 735 23.83 43.01 28.54
CA THR A 735 23.30 43.75 29.68
C THR A 735 22.14 44.65 29.24
N TYR A 736 21.35 45.14 30.20
CA TYR A 736 20.31 46.14 29.93
C TYR A 736 20.85 47.41 29.20
N SER A 737 22.14 47.74 29.39
CA SER A 737 22.80 48.86 28.68
C SER A 737 23.32 48.52 27.28
N GLY A 738 23.13 47.29 26.79
CA GLY A 738 23.58 46.83 25.47
C GLY A 738 25.03 46.35 25.41
N THR A 739 25.69 46.12 26.55
CA THR A 739 27.08 45.62 26.57
C THR A 739 27.09 44.10 26.44
N THR A 740 27.91 43.54 25.55
CA THR A 740 28.01 42.09 25.35
C THR A 740 28.62 41.39 26.56
N VAL A 741 27.87 40.43 27.11
CA VAL A 741 28.28 39.55 28.21
C VAL A 741 28.82 38.24 27.65
N LYS A 742 28.07 37.63 26.72
CA LYS A 742 28.47 36.43 25.99
C LYS A 742 28.07 36.55 24.53
N ASP A 743 28.92 36.04 23.66
CA ASP A 743 28.68 35.94 22.22
C ASP A 743 28.79 34.47 21.82
N PHE A 744 27.72 33.91 21.27
CA PHE A 744 27.65 32.47 20.99
C PHE A 744 28.11 32.17 19.56
N PRO A 745 29.04 31.22 19.37
CA PRO A 745 29.44 30.82 18.02
C PRO A 745 28.25 30.14 17.34
N MET A 746 27.89 30.61 16.14
CA MET A 746 26.75 30.15 15.34
C MET A 746 27.00 28.75 14.71
N ILE A 747 27.29 27.75 15.55
CA ILE A 747 27.61 26.39 15.17
C ILE A 747 26.41 25.51 15.51
N PHE A 748 25.78 24.95 14.48
CA PHE A 748 24.58 24.13 14.61
C PHE A 748 24.87 22.67 14.28
N GLU A 749 24.21 21.79 15.01
CA GLU A 749 24.07 20.38 14.69
C GLU A 749 22.67 20.13 14.12
N LYS A 750 22.60 19.46 12.98
CA LYS A 750 21.33 19.13 12.34
C LYS A 750 20.76 17.84 12.94
N LEU A 751 19.51 17.90 13.36
CA LEU A 751 18.70 16.76 13.78
C LEU A 751 17.62 16.55 12.70
N GLU A 752 17.56 15.37 12.07
CA GLU A 752 16.57 15.06 11.03
C GLU A 752 15.41 14.20 11.56
N PRO A 753 14.26 14.79 11.91
CA PRO A 753 13.08 14.01 12.29
C PRO A 753 12.10 13.71 11.12
N ASN A 754 12.09 14.49 10.03
CA ASN A 754 11.08 14.37 8.96
C ASN A 754 11.52 15.06 7.63
N PRO A 755 11.13 14.56 6.43
CA PRO A 755 11.44 15.20 5.14
C PRO A 755 10.98 16.67 4.96
N ASN A 756 10.02 17.16 5.77
CA ASN A 756 9.52 18.55 5.67
C ASN A 756 9.83 19.41 6.92
N ILE A 757 10.55 18.88 7.91
CA ILE A 757 10.88 19.57 9.17
C ILE A 757 12.37 19.40 9.44
N TYR A 758 13.08 20.52 9.55
CA TYR A 758 14.52 20.55 9.74
C TYR A 758 14.81 21.25 11.05
N GLN A 759 15.39 20.52 11.99
CA GLN A 759 15.74 21.04 13.29
C GLN A 759 17.25 21.19 13.40
N TYR A 760 17.68 22.36 13.83
CA TYR A 760 19.08 22.69 14.06
C TYR A 760 19.25 23.07 15.52
N THR A 761 20.14 22.39 16.22
CA THR A 761 20.43 22.66 17.63
C THR A 761 21.81 23.25 17.81
N MET A 762 21.90 24.29 18.63
CA MET A 762 23.14 24.90 19.07
C MET A 762 23.17 24.90 20.60
N ASN A 763 24.32 24.56 21.16
CA ASN A 763 24.49 24.52 22.61
C ASN A 763 24.87 25.92 23.12
N LEU A 764 24.02 26.55 23.94
CA LEU A 764 24.32 27.85 24.55
C LEU A 764 25.16 27.66 25.82
N THR A 765 24.79 26.71 26.66
CA THR A 765 25.54 26.28 27.86
C THR A 765 25.29 24.79 28.06
N GLY A 766 26.11 24.05 28.82
CA GLY A 766 25.99 22.58 28.95
C GLY A 766 24.58 22.00 29.24
N SER A 767 23.61 22.81 29.70
CA SER A 767 22.19 22.46 29.88
C SER A 767 21.18 23.29 29.06
N SER A 768 21.62 24.31 28.32
CA SER A 768 20.77 25.24 27.56
C SER A 768 20.91 25.01 26.06
N LEU A 769 19.81 24.62 25.42
CA LEU A 769 19.77 24.35 23.99
C LEU A 769 19.00 25.45 23.26
N PHE A 770 19.60 25.92 22.18
CA PHE A 770 18.96 26.75 21.18
C PHE A 770 18.55 25.86 20.01
N SER A 771 17.27 25.85 19.62
CA SER A 771 16.77 25.12 18.46
C SER A 771 16.16 26.08 17.44
N SER A 772 16.56 25.96 16.18
CA SER A 772 15.89 26.59 15.04
C SER A 772 15.23 25.49 14.20
N VAL A 773 13.91 25.55 14.05
CA VAL A 773 13.09 24.57 13.33
C VAL A 773 12.52 25.23 12.09
N ILE A 774 12.90 24.72 10.93
CA ILE A 774 12.42 25.18 9.62
C ILE A 774 11.40 24.18 9.11
N ARG A 775 10.17 24.65 8.84
CA ARG A 775 9.09 23.83 8.26
C ARG A 775 8.67 24.41 6.92
N TRP A 776 8.55 23.56 5.90
CA TRP A 776 8.03 23.94 4.59
C TRP A 776 6.66 23.30 4.33
N TYR A 777 5.68 24.13 3.97
CA TYR A 777 4.32 23.68 3.69
C TYR A 777 4.10 23.60 2.18
N LYS A 778 4.05 22.37 1.66
CA LYS A 778 3.82 22.10 0.23
C LYS A 778 2.45 22.59 -0.24
N ASP A 779 1.44 22.42 0.59
CA ASP A 779 0.04 22.73 0.35
C ASP A 779 -0.47 23.62 1.50
N PRO A 780 -1.56 24.38 1.31
CA PRO A 780 -2.16 25.17 2.37
C PRO A 780 -2.49 24.32 3.60
N GLN A 781 -2.21 24.83 4.80
CA GLN A 781 -2.43 24.13 6.07
C GLN A 781 -2.86 25.13 7.14
N ILE A 782 -3.78 24.73 8.02
CA ILE A 782 -4.09 25.50 9.24
C ILE A 782 -2.99 25.22 10.26
N VAL A 783 -2.32 26.28 10.71
CA VAL A 783 -1.16 26.22 11.60
C VAL A 783 -1.44 27.01 12.86
N GLU A 784 -1.09 26.43 14.00
CA GLU A 784 -1.20 27.07 15.31
C GLU A 784 0.12 27.80 15.66
N TYR A 785 -0.03 29.10 15.92
CA TYR A 785 0.95 30.03 16.46
C TYR A 785 0.70 30.19 17.97
N SER A 786 1.47 31.01 18.69
CA SER A 786 1.39 31.14 20.16
C SER A 786 0.13 31.90 20.60
N GLY A 787 -1.06 31.38 20.27
CA GLY A 787 -2.37 31.97 20.57
C GLY A 787 -3.31 32.16 19.36
N SER A 788 -2.83 31.95 18.12
CA SER A 788 -3.60 32.19 16.89
C SER A 788 -3.59 30.99 15.93
N ARG A 789 -4.72 30.69 15.28
CA ARG A 789 -4.82 29.70 14.20
C ARG A 789 -4.88 30.39 12.85
N VAL A 790 -3.84 30.19 12.05
CA VAL A 790 -3.67 30.88 10.76
C VAL A 790 -3.55 29.86 9.63
N GLU A 791 -4.27 30.07 8.54
CA GLU A 791 -4.08 29.29 7.32
C GLU A 791 -2.81 29.78 6.61
N ASN A 792 -1.81 28.90 6.50
CA ASN A 792 -0.65 29.12 5.64
C ASN A 792 -1.03 28.80 4.21
N VAL A 793 -0.51 29.57 3.27
CA VAL A 793 -0.73 29.31 1.84
C VAL A 793 0.33 28.37 1.30
N LYS A 794 0.19 27.98 0.04
CA LYS A 794 1.13 27.10 -0.65
C LYS A 794 2.55 27.69 -0.63
N SER A 795 3.55 26.84 -0.37
CA SER A 795 4.98 27.20 -0.39
C SER A 795 5.42 28.19 0.70
N THR A 796 4.72 28.23 1.83
CA THR A 796 5.15 28.97 3.03
C THR A 796 6.28 28.23 3.76
N THR A 797 7.31 28.96 4.20
CA THR A 797 8.38 28.46 5.08
C THR A 797 8.28 29.11 6.46
N ARG A 798 8.08 28.32 7.52
CA ARG A 798 8.03 28.77 8.92
C ARG A 798 9.37 28.54 9.61
N TYR A 799 9.82 29.55 10.34
CA TYR A 799 11.00 29.55 11.20
C TYR A 799 10.56 29.64 12.65
N GLN A 800 10.78 28.56 13.39
CA GLN A 800 10.44 28.47 14.81
C GLN A 800 11.70 28.37 15.64
N THR A 801 11.82 29.24 16.63
CA THR A 801 12.94 29.27 17.57
C THR A 801 12.47 28.75 18.92
N ILE A 802 13.24 27.83 19.51
CA ILE A 802 12.96 27.26 20.83
C ILE A 802 14.24 27.36 21.66
N ILE A 803 14.17 27.98 22.83
CA ILE A 803 15.28 28.08 23.77
C ILE A 803 14.87 27.39 25.07
N SER A 804 15.64 26.40 25.51
CA SER A 804 15.44 25.81 26.85
C SER A 804 16.01 26.72 27.93
N THR A 805 15.82 26.37 29.20
CA THR A 805 16.33 27.08 30.39
C THR A 805 17.73 27.67 30.15
N TYR A 806 17.86 28.99 30.22
CA TYR A 806 19.12 29.71 30.01
C TYR A 806 19.57 30.43 31.30
N PRO A 807 20.74 30.12 31.87
CA PRO A 807 21.22 30.77 33.09
C PRO A 807 21.86 32.13 32.74
N PHE A 808 21.06 33.20 32.79
CA PHE A 808 21.54 34.56 32.63
C PHE A 808 22.62 34.91 33.66
N ALA A 809 23.67 35.62 33.23
CA ALA A 809 24.71 36.09 34.13
C ALA A 809 24.17 37.12 35.15
N ASN A 810 23.09 37.82 34.81
CA ASN A 810 22.32 38.68 35.71
C ASN A 810 20.83 38.64 35.27
N PRO A 811 19.85 38.60 36.20
CA PRO A 811 18.42 38.59 35.85
C PRO A 811 17.93 39.78 35.01
N THR A 812 18.70 40.87 34.94
CA THR A 812 18.39 42.05 34.11
C THR A 812 19.02 42.00 32.71
N ASN A 813 19.79 40.96 32.39
CA ASN A 813 20.30 40.74 31.05
C ASN A 813 19.20 40.19 30.14
N TYR A 814 19.44 40.24 28.83
CA TYR A 814 18.57 39.62 27.83
C TYR A 814 19.39 38.95 26.74
N LEU A 815 18.80 37.95 26.08
CA LEU A 815 19.35 37.41 24.84
C LEU A 815 18.87 38.26 23.67
N LEU A 816 19.80 38.73 22.85
CA LEU A 816 19.53 39.36 21.56
C LEU A 816 19.73 38.33 20.45
N MET A 817 18.64 37.99 19.80
CA MET A 817 18.62 37.13 18.62
C MET A 817 18.45 37.95 17.36
N LYS A 818 19.18 37.61 16.30
CA LYS A 818 19.04 38.26 15.00
C LYS A 818 18.83 37.25 13.88
N TYR A 819 17.80 37.48 13.07
CA TYR A 819 17.58 36.81 11.79
C TYR A 819 17.76 37.80 10.65
N ARG A 820 18.48 37.39 9.62
CA ARG A 820 18.67 38.17 8.39
C ARG A 820 17.83 37.59 7.26
N ILE A 821 17.14 38.47 6.55
CA ILE A 821 16.35 38.18 5.36
C ILE A 821 16.92 39.04 4.23
N ASP A 822 17.58 38.42 3.26
CA ASP A 822 17.98 39.08 2.02
C ASP A 822 17.01 38.67 0.91
N PHE A 823 16.43 39.64 0.21
CA PHE A 823 15.55 39.46 -0.95
C PHE A 823 16.11 40.27 -2.12
N GLU A 824 16.42 39.64 -3.24
CA GLU A 824 16.99 40.29 -4.42
C GLU A 824 16.33 39.84 -5.72
N SER A 825 16.27 40.74 -6.69
CA SER A 825 15.98 40.46 -8.10
C SER A 825 17.30 40.35 -8.84
N ILE A 826 17.43 39.32 -9.67
CA ILE A 826 18.61 39.10 -10.51
C ILE A 826 18.64 40.09 -11.67
N GLU A 827 17.47 40.54 -12.12
CA GLU A 827 17.31 41.58 -13.12
C GLU A 827 17.84 42.92 -12.60
N GLN A 828 18.58 43.65 -13.45
CA GLN A 828 19.18 44.93 -13.08
C GLN A 828 18.46 46.15 -13.68
N SER A 829 17.62 45.96 -14.69
CA SER A 829 16.88 47.02 -15.39
C SER A 829 15.37 46.91 -15.13
N ASP A 830 14.69 48.06 -15.01
CA ASP A 830 13.23 48.14 -14.82
C ASP A 830 12.66 47.44 -13.57
N VAL A 831 13.48 47.32 -12.51
CA VAL A 831 13.03 46.84 -11.20
C VAL A 831 12.78 48.01 -10.26
N CYS A 832 11.64 48.02 -9.59
CA CYS A 832 11.34 48.92 -8.48
C CYS A 832 11.15 48.13 -7.20
N SER A 833 11.77 48.59 -6.12
CA SER A 833 11.56 48.02 -4.79
C SER A 833 10.61 48.85 -3.94
N ALA A 834 9.84 48.19 -3.07
CA ALA A 834 9.00 48.79 -2.04
C ALA A 834 9.03 47.95 -0.76
N ILE A 835 8.76 48.57 0.39
CA ILE A 835 8.58 47.85 1.65
C ILE A 835 7.38 48.40 2.43
N ILE A 836 6.56 47.51 2.97
CA ILE A 836 5.42 47.84 3.83
C ILE A 836 5.55 47.03 5.12
N SER A 837 5.29 47.65 6.27
CA SER A 837 5.25 46.95 7.57
C SER A 837 4.05 47.44 8.37
N LYS A 838 3.13 46.55 8.76
CA LYS A 838 1.90 46.85 9.52
C LYS A 838 1.46 45.65 10.36
N LEU A 839 0.47 45.84 11.24
CA LEU A 839 -0.32 44.74 11.81
C LEU A 839 -1.23 44.13 10.75
N LEU A 840 -1.44 42.82 10.79
CA LEU A 840 -2.24 42.08 9.83
C LEU A 840 -3.74 42.34 10.10
N PRO A 841 -4.52 42.82 9.11
CA PRO A 841 -5.95 43.14 9.35
C PRO A 841 -6.81 41.94 9.74
N THR A 842 -6.42 40.74 9.31
CA THR A 842 -7.16 39.49 9.57
C THR A 842 -6.83 38.89 10.94
N ASP A 843 -5.70 39.26 11.56
CA ASP A 843 -5.29 38.77 12.87
C ASP A 843 -4.44 39.83 13.60
N PRO A 844 -4.95 40.45 14.69
CA PRO A 844 -4.23 41.48 15.43
C PRO A 844 -2.98 40.97 16.16
N ASN A 845 -2.83 39.64 16.33
CA ASN A 845 -1.66 39.02 16.94
C ASN A 845 -0.53 38.75 15.92
N MET A 846 -0.70 39.17 14.66
CA MET A 846 0.30 38.99 13.62
C MET A 846 0.74 40.35 13.07
N ALA A 847 2.05 40.60 13.02
CA ALA A 847 2.63 41.66 12.23
C ALA A 847 3.07 41.09 10.87
N TYR A 848 3.09 41.93 9.82
CA TYR A 848 3.64 41.52 8.55
C TYR A 848 4.58 42.57 7.94
N THR A 849 5.54 42.10 7.17
CA THR A 849 6.36 42.91 6.27
C THR A 849 6.24 42.39 4.83
N GLN A 850 6.10 43.31 3.87
CA GLN A 850 6.07 43.03 2.43
C GLN A 850 7.30 43.63 1.79
N SER A 851 8.27 42.81 1.43
CA SER A 851 9.45 43.23 0.66
C SER A 851 9.12 43.03 -0.82
N LYS A 852 8.86 44.09 -1.58
CA LYS A 852 8.30 43.98 -2.94
C LYS A 852 9.31 44.40 -4.01
N PHE A 853 9.40 43.62 -5.09
CA PHE A 853 9.99 44.00 -6.38
C PHE A 853 8.95 43.88 -7.48
N ASN A 854 8.65 44.98 -8.16
CA ASN A 854 7.61 45.03 -9.19
C ASN A 854 6.29 44.42 -8.69
N TYR A 855 5.84 43.28 -9.22
CA TYR A 855 4.61 42.60 -8.78
C TYR A 855 4.85 41.45 -7.78
N ILE A 856 6.06 41.28 -7.25
CA ILE A 856 6.41 40.12 -6.44
C ILE A 856 6.87 40.57 -5.06
N ASP A 857 6.26 40.06 -4.01
CA ASP A 857 6.61 40.34 -2.63
C ASP A 857 7.08 39.09 -1.88
N LEU A 858 8.16 39.25 -1.11
CA LEU A 858 8.48 38.35 0.00
C LEU A 858 7.68 38.81 1.21
N PHE A 859 6.57 38.12 1.45
CA PHE A 859 5.64 38.35 2.54
C PHE A 859 6.11 37.64 3.80
N THR A 860 6.48 38.38 4.83
CA THR A 860 6.93 37.84 6.12
C THR A 860 5.86 38.11 7.17
N ARG A 861 5.37 37.08 7.85
CA ARG A 861 4.48 37.22 9.02
C ARG A 861 5.24 36.90 10.29
N ILE A 862 5.12 37.74 11.29
CA ILE A 862 5.79 37.63 12.59
C ILE A 862 4.69 37.53 13.64
N ASP A 863 4.72 36.47 14.45
CA ASP A 863 3.86 36.34 15.63
C ASP A 863 4.28 37.42 16.65
N VAL A 864 3.35 38.29 17.04
CA VAL A 864 3.66 39.31 18.07
C VAL A 864 3.54 38.75 19.48
N LEU A 865 3.21 37.47 19.61
CA LEU A 865 3.17 36.71 20.85
C LEU A 865 4.33 35.69 20.89
N ALA A 866 4.77 35.39 22.11
CA ALA A 866 5.73 34.34 22.41
C ALA A 866 5.13 33.40 23.45
N MET A 867 5.60 32.16 23.49
CA MET A 867 5.24 31.20 24.53
C MET A 867 6.40 31.04 25.51
N GLU A 868 6.12 31.34 26.78
CA GLU A 868 7.03 31.15 27.90
C GLU A 868 6.48 30.05 28.80
N THR A 869 7.08 28.86 28.76
CA THR A 869 6.59 27.66 29.45
C THR A 869 5.19 27.26 28.97
N THR A 870 4.13 27.71 29.64
CA THR A 870 2.71 27.54 29.29
C THR A 870 1.96 28.87 29.11
N ASP A 871 2.59 30.00 29.39
CA ASP A 871 1.96 31.32 29.32
C ASP A 871 2.27 32.00 27.99
N ILE A 872 1.31 32.79 27.50
CA ILE A 872 1.43 33.59 26.29
C ILE A 872 1.83 35.01 26.69
N THR A 873 2.95 35.50 26.18
CA THR A 873 3.51 36.83 26.46
C THR A 873 3.67 37.62 25.16
N ASN A 874 3.81 38.95 25.24
CA ASN A 874 4.11 39.77 24.07
C ASN A 874 5.57 39.60 23.66
N LEU A 875 5.82 39.39 22.37
CA LEU A 875 7.15 39.31 21.80
C LEU A 875 7.78 40.72 21.70
N ASP A 876 8.93 40.93 22.33
CA ASP A 876 9.75 42.14 22.12
C ASP A 876 10.65 41.94 20.89
N PHE A 877 10.20 42.44 19.73
CA PHE A 877 10.93 42.35 18.47
C PHE A 877 11.01 43.69 17.75
N GLU A 878 12.05 43.82 16.92
CA GLU A 878 12.27 44.94 16.01
C GLU A 878 12.57 44.40 14.61
N SER A 879 11.90 44.95 13.59
CA SER A 879 12.19 44.65 12.18
C SER A 879 12.78 45.87 11.50
N GLN A 880 14.04 45.79 11.07
CA GLN A 880 14.80 46.89 10.49
C GLN A 880 15.26 46.57 9.07
N VAL A 881 15.18 47.55 8.17
CA VAL A 881 15.80 47.47 6.83
C VAL A 881 17.27 47.87 6.95
N LEU A 882 18.18 46.92 6.70
CA LEU A 882 19.62 47.15 6.71
C LEU A 882 20.09 47.88 5.45
N SER A 883 19.58 47.48 4.29
CA SER A 883 19.85 48.13 3.01
C SER A 883 18.71 47.92 2.02
N ARG A 884 18.49 48.90 1.14
CA ARG A 884 17.48 48.84 0.09
C ARG A 884 17.97 49.54 -1.17
N THR A 885 18.00 48.79 -2.27
CA THR A 885 18.20 49.25 -3.65
C THR A 885 16.96 48.84 -4.47
N PRO A 886 16.84 49.23 -5.76
CA PRO A 886 15.75 48.75 -6.59
C PRO A 886 15.74 47.24 -6.81
N THR A 887 16.88 46.57 -6.66
CA THR A 887 17.05 45.14 -6.94
C THR A 887 17.39 44.32 -5.70
N LYS A 888 17.61 44.92 -4.53
CA LYS A 888 17.94 44.21 -3.29
C LYS A 888 17.36 44.88 -2.06
N ILE A 889 16.74 44.10 -1.19
CA ILE A 889 16.26 44.48 0.13
C ILE A 889 16.91 43.53 1.14
N SER A 890 17.59 44.07 2.13
CA SER A 890 18.15 43.33 3.25
C SER A 890 17.47 43.79 4.54
N GLN A 891 16.90 42.85 5.28
CA GLN A 891 16.16 43.07 6.52
C GLN A 891 16.77 42.26 7.67
N GLU A 892 16.64 42.79 8.88
CA GLU A 892 17.00 42.14 10.12
C GLU A 892 15.79 42.12 11.06
N ILE A 893 15.46 40.94 11.58
CA ILE A 893 14.51 40.76 12.68
C ILE A 893 15.34 40.52 13.94
N SER A 894 15.27 41.45 14.87
CA SER A 894 15.89 41.36 16.19
C SER A 894 14.85 40.99 17.24
N VAL A 895 15.11 39.98 18.06
CA VAL A 895 14.23 39.58 19.16
C VAL A 895 14.99 39.69 20.48
N ARG A 896 14.38 40.36 21.47
CA ARG A 896 14.91 40.53 22.81
C ARG A 896 14.19 39.58 23.76
N ILE A 897 14.95 38.73 24.42
CA ILE A 897 14.40 37.65 25.26
C ILE A 897 14.92 37.87 26.69
N GLY A 898 14.02 38.25 27.60
CA GLY A 898 14.33 38.44 29.03
C GLY A 898 14.48 37.12 29.77
N ASP A 899 14.48 37.16 31.10
CA ASP A 899 14.46 35.96 31.94
C ASP A 899 13.14 35.19 31.78
N PHE A 900 13.22 33.90 31.47
CA PHE A 900 12.07 33.03 31.21
C PHE A 900 12.19 31.70 31.97
N GLY A 901 11.05 31.11 32.35
CA GLY A 901 11.03 29.98 33.29
C GLY A 901 11.73 28.71 32.81
N SER A 902 11.25 28.10 31.72
CA SER A 902 11.75 26.79 31.25
C SER A 902 11.97 26.69 29.75
N VAL A 903 11.04 27.19 28.95
CA VAL A 903 11.12 27.18 27.48
C VAL A 903 10.61 28.51 26.96
N PHE A 904 11.35 29.12 26.04
CA PHE A 904 10.91 30.27 25.26
C PHE A 904 10.71 29.84 23.81
N LEU A 905 9.57 30.17 23.21
CA LEU A 905 9.24 29.85 21.83
C LEU A 905 8.68 31.08 21.12
N TRP A 906 9.18 31.34 19.92
CA TRP A 906 8.62 32.32 19.00
C TRP A 906 8.82 31.85 17.56
N ASP A 907 8.02 32.40 16.64
CA ASP A 907 8.16 32.04 15.24
C ASP A 907 7.67 33.13 14.27
N PHE A 908 8.16 33.02 13.04
CA PHE A 908 7.74 33.82 11.90
C PHE A 908 7.69 32.93 10.66
N ASP A 909 6.97 33.34 9.63
CA ASP A 909 6.95 32.65 8.35
C ASP A 909 7.16 33.60 7.18
N VAL A 910 7.63 33.04 6.07
CA VAL A 910 7.81 33.75 4.81
C VAL A 910 7.10 33.04 3.67
N THR A 911 6.56 33.82 2.75
CA THR A 911 5.94 33.33 1.52
C THR A 911 6.24 34.29 0.39
N VAL A 912 6.62 33.78 -0.78
CA VAL A 912 6.66 34.61 -2.00
C VAL A 912 5.25 34.71 -2.58
N LEU A 913 4.77 35.93 -2.69
CA LEU A 913 3.46 36.26 -3.24
C LEU A 913 3.63 37.10 -4.53
N MET A 914 2.63 37.01 -5.40
CA MET A 914 2.47 37.79 -6.63
C MET A 914 1.31 38.75 -6.41
N ASP A 915 1.61 40.03 -6.23
CA ASP A 915 0.67 41.09 -5.89
C ASP A 915 0.18 41.83 -7.15
N ALA A 916 -1.14 42.03 -7.27
CA ALA A 916 -1.73 42.79 -8.37
C ALA A 916 -1.23 44.24 -8.45
N LYS A 917 -0.77 44.80 -7.33
CA LYS A 917 -0.26 46.16 -7.22
C LYS A 917 1.26 46.19 -7.40
N HIS A 918 1.71 46.96 -8.39
CA HIS A 918 3.12 47.12 -8.71
C HIS A 918 3.86 47.95 -7.64
N ALA A 919 5.13 47.67 -7.38
CA ALA A 919 5.98 48.41 -6.44
C ALA A 919 5.98 49.92 -6.70
N LYS A 920 5.98 50.36 -7.97
CA LYS A 920 5.84 51.79 -8.39
C LYS A 920 4.60 52.49 -7.81
N GLN A 921 3.55 51.73 -7.48
CA GLN A 921 2.28 52.23 -6.95
C GLN A 921 2.25 52.24 -5.41
N GLU A 922 3.32 51.78 -4.75
CA GLU A 922 3.43 51.83 -3.29
C GLU A 922 3.88 53.19 -2.77
N LEU A 923 3.73 53.39 -1.47
CA LEU A 923 4.27 54.57 -0.79
C LEU A 923 5.81 54.45 -0.75
N SER A 924 6.50 55.46 -1.29
CA SER A 924 7.98 55.56 -1.33
C SER A 924 8.69 54.43 -2.12
N PRO A 925 8.43 54.25 -3.43
CA PRO A 925 9.11 53.26 -4.26
C PRO A 925 10.54 53.70 -4.61
N LEU A 926 11.45 52.72 -4.77
CA LEU A 926 12.82 52.93 -5.21
C LEU A 926 13.02 52.24 -6.56
N CYS A 927 12.99 53.02 -7.63
CA CYS A 927 13.02 52.54 -9.02
C CYS A 927 14.33 52.82 -9.74
N THR A 928 15.07 53.83 -9.28
CA THR A 928 16.34 54.22 -9.87
C THR A 928 17.46 53.58 -9.06
N PRO A 929 18.43 52.88 -9.69
CA PRO A 929 19.56 52.33 -8.97
C PRO A 929 20.25 53.47 -8.19
N PRO A 930 20.57 53.28 -6.90
CA PRO A 930 21.35 54.27 -6.17
C PRO A 930 22.67 54.51 -6.92
N PRO A 931 23.23 55.73 -6.88
CA PRO A 931 24.50 56.00 -7.53
C PRO A 931 25.53 55.00 -7.01
N PRO A 932 26.38 54.44 -7.89
CA PRO A 932 27.22 53.31 -7.54
C PRO A 932 28.18 53.62 -6.39
N VAL A 933 28.31 52.69 -5.46
CA VAL A 933 29.42 52.68 -4.49
C VAL A 933 30.69 52.32 -5.26
N ASN A 934 31.62 53.27 -5.37
CA ASN A 934 32.86 53.15 -6.14
C ASN A 934 33.72 51.97 -5.67
N LYS A 935 33.84 50.95 -6.52
CA LYS A 935 34.97 50.00 -6.50
C LYS A 935 36.09 50.62 -7.35
N PRO A 936 37.32 50.83 -6.83
CA PRO A 936 38.39 51.47 -7.62
C PRO A 936 38.85 50.57 -8.77
N CYS A 937 38.93 51.12 -9.99
CA CYS A 937 39.48 50.40 -11.14
C CYS A 937 40.99 50.19 -11.02
N GLN A 938 41.48 49.12 -11.64
CA GLN A 938 42.89 48.74 -11.66
C GLN A 938 43.68 49.49 -12.75
N GLY A 939 45.01 49.51 -12.63
CA GLY A 939 45.95 50.16 -13.57
C GLY A 939 46.66 51.39 -12.99
N ASN A 940 47.89 51.65 -13.46
CA ASN A 940 48.64 52.87 -13.15
C ASN A 940 49.29 53.44 -14.43
N PRO A 941 48.70 54.48 -15.06
CA PRO A 941 47.47 55.18 -14.65
C PRO A 941 46.20 54.29 -14.75
N VAL A 942 45.19 54.59 -13.92
CA VAL A 942 43.93 53.83 -13.84
C VAL A 942 43.29 53.72 -15.22
N CYS A 943 42.95 52.50 -15.65
CA CYS A 943 42.45 52.20 -17.00
C CYS A 943 43.33 52.70 -18.15
N GLY A 944 44.66 52.64 -18.01
CA GLY A 944 45.61 53.11 -19.04
C GLY A 944 45.66 54.65 -19.15
N GLY A 945 44.92 55.35 -18.29
CA GLY A 945 44.79 56.79 -18.29
C GLY A 945 43.56 57.28 -19.08
N PRO A 946 43.18 58.56 -18.90
CA PRO A 946 41.93 59.12 -19.39
C PRO A 946 41.80 59.17 -20.92
N THR A 947 42.90 58.99 -21.66
CA THR A 947 42.92 58.95 -23.12
C THR A 947 42.76 57.53 -23.68
N GLN A 948 42.87 56.50 -22.84
CA GLN A 948 42.88 55.09 -23.21
C GLN A 948 41.67 54.33 -22.66
N GLY A 949 41.21 54.65 -21.44
CA GLY A 949 40.05 54.02 -20.84
C GLY A 949 39.33 54.86 -19.80
N ILE A 950 38.04 54.55 -19.59
CA ILE A 950 37.18 55.18 -18.60
C ILE A 950 36.85 54.15 -17.53
N CYS A 951 37.17 54.46 -16.27
CA CYS A 951 36.84 53.61 -15.13
C CYS A 951 35.33 53.62 -14.89
N GLN A 952 34.71 52.46 -14.99
CA GLN A 952 33.32 52.22 -14.65
C GLN A 952 33.17 51.99 -13.15
N THR A 953 32.00 52.29 -12.65
CA THR A 953 31.72 52.30 -11.22
C THR A 953 31.76 50.92 -10.54
N ASN A 954 31.70 49.84 -11.31
CA ASN A 954 31.87 48.46 -10.83
C ASN A 954 33.36 48.04 -10.72
N GLY A 955 34.31 48.92 -11.05
CA GLY A 955 35.75 48.63 -11.04
C GLY A 955 36.32 48.14 -12.37
N THR A 956 35.53 48.11 -13.45
CA THR A 956 35.97 47.69 -14.81
C THR A 956 36.38 48.88 -15.68
N CYS A 957 37.25 48.67 -16.67
CA CYS A 957 37.69 49.72 -17.58
C CYS A 957 36.99 49.61 -18.95
N THR A 958 36.35 50.68 -19.40
CA THR A 958 35.83 50.79 -20.77
C THR A 958 36.84 51.48 -21.67
N CYS A 959 37.38 50.75 -22.63
CA CYS A 959 38.46 51.24 -23.48
C CYS A 959 37.94 52.11 -24.62
N ILE A 960 38.68 53.18 -24.92
CA ILE A 960 38.33 54.19 -25.93
C ILE A 960 39.49 54.34 -26.92
N ASN A 961 39.27 55.00 -28.07
CA ASN A 961 40.31 55.32 -29.05
C ASN A 961 41.10 54.11 -29.60
N GLY A 962 40.42 52.97 -29.75
CA GLY A 962 40.99 51.74 -30.29
C GLY A 962 41.89 50.96 -29.31
N TYR A 963 41.92 51.34 -28.03
CA TYR A 963 42.54 50.54 -26.97
C TYR A 963 41.63 49.37 -26.56
N THR A 964 42.22 48.32 -26.02
CA THR A 964 41.57 47.09 -25.55
C THR A 964 42.35 46.47 -24.38
N GLY A 965 41.83 45.42 -23.77
CA GLY A 965 42.39 44.75 -22.58
C GLY A 965 41.76 45.20 -21.27
N ALA A 966 41.90 44.38 -20.21
CA ALA A 966 41.23 44.57 -18.91
C ALA A 966 41.47 45.94 -18.24
N ILE A 967 42.61 46.58 -18.54
CA ILE A 967 42.96 47.93 -18.07
C ILE A 967 43.18 48.93 -19.23
N CYS A 968 42.72 48.62 -20.44
CA CYS A 968 42.80 49.48 -21.63
C CYS A 968 44.20 49.90 -22.03
N ASP A 969 45.18 49.03 -21.84
CA ASP A 969 46.61 49.29 -22.05
C ASP A 969 47.13 48.80 -23.39
N SER A 970 46.29 48.17 -24.22
CA SER A 970 46.74 47.44 -25.41
C SER A 970 46.07 47.94 -26.69
N LYS A 971 46.76 47.86 -27.84
CA LYS A 971 46.18 48.12 -29.17
C LYS A 971 46.39 46.96 -30.14
N PRO A 972 45.43 46.68 -31.05
CA PRO A 972 45.62 45.67 -32.08
C PRO A 972 46.85 45.95 -32.95
N THR A 973 47.61 44.90 -33.24
CA THR A 973 48.74 44.91 -34.18
C THR A 973 48.62 43.71 -35.10
N PRO A 974 48.95 43.84 -36.39
CA PRO A 974 48.76 42.73 -37.33
C PRO A 974 49.65 41.54 -36.96
N ILE A 975 49.05 40.35 -36.88
CA ILE A 975 49.79 39.09 -36.87
C ILE A 975 50.44 38.94 -38.26
N PRO A 976 51.72 38.58 -38.38
CA PRO A 976 52.30 38.28 -39.69
C PRO A 976 51.57 37.11 -40.38
N PRO A 977 51.46 37.07 -41.72
CA PRO A 977 50.85 35.95 -42.41
C PRO A 977 51.57 34.64 -42.05
N THR A 978 50.79 33.69 -41.55
CA THR A 978 51.31 32.47 -40.93
C THR A 978 51.62 31.42 -42.01
N LYS A 979 52.70 30.64 -41.88
CA LYS A 979 52.97 29.51 -42.77
C LYS A 979 52.19 28.29 -42.26
N PRO A 980 51.26 27.72 -43.03
CA PRO A 980 50.44 26.60 -42.57
C PRO A 980 51.29 25.33 -42.44
N ASN A 981 51.09 24.56 -41.38
CA ASN A 981 51.71 23.25 -41.24
C ASN A 981 50.88 22.21 -42.02
N PRO A 982 51.43 21.49 -43.01
CA PRO A 982 50.65 20.58 -43.82
C PRO A 982 50.07 19.38 -43.05
N ASN A 983 50.61 19.04 -41.87
CA ASN A 983 50.27 17.82 -41.15
C ASN A 983 49.32 18.03 -39.96
N THR A 984 49.20 19.26 -39.46
CA THR A 984 48.35 19.61 -38.31
C THR A 984 47.80 21.04 -38.47
N PRO A 985 46.58 21.35 -38.03
CA PRO A 985 46.00 22.67 -38.12
C PRO A 985 46.55 23.60 -37.02
N ASN A 986 47.86 23.56 -36.80
CA ASN A 986 48.52 24.49 -35.90
C ASN A 986 49.02 25.71 -36.69
N THR A 987 48.99 26.85 -36.02
CA THR A 987 49.46 28.12 -36.58
C THR A 987 50.64 28.61 -35.76
N ASP A 988 51.85 28.34 -36.25
CA ASP A 988 53.10 28.82 -35.65
C ASP A 988 53.55 30.07 -36.40
N THR A 989 53.62 31.20 -35.70
CA THR A 989 53.97 32.50 -36.30
C THR A 989 54.97 33.22 -35.45
N GLU A 990 56.03 33.71 -36.06
CA GLU A 990 57.01 34.56 -35.39
C GLU A 990 56.77 36.02 -35.77
N THR A 991 56.67 36.87 -34.76
CA THR A 991 56.54 38.33 -34.91
C THR A 991 57.90 38.95 -35.19
N GLU A 992 57.92 40.16 -35.78
CA GLU A 992 59.17 40.91 -36.02
C GLU A 992 59.95 41.22 -34.72
N SER A 993 59.27 41.16 -33.56
CA SER A 993 59.85 41.31 -32.21
C SER A 993 60.47 40.03 -31.63
N GLY A 994 60.56 38.93 -32.40
CA GLY A 994 61.14 37.66 -31.93
C GLY A 994 60.24 36.83 -31.01
N VAL A 995 58.93 37.13 -30.99
CA VAL A 995 57.94 36.42 -30.18
C VAL A 995 57.15 35.45 -31.07
N GLY A 996 57.17 34.17 -30.73
CA GLY A 996 56.40 33.10 -31.35
C GLY A 996 54.98 32.96 -30.79
N LEU A 997 54.01 32.76 -31.67
CA LEU A 997 52.60 32.48 -31.37
C LEU A 997 52.24 31.07 -31.84
N HIS A 998 51.47 30.35 -31.04
CA HIS A 998 50.94 29.02 -31.37
C HIS A 998 49.43 28.98 -31.13
N ILE A 999 48.68 28.44 -32.09
CA ILE A 999 47.25 28.13 -31.97
C ILE A 999 47.02 26.71 -32.49
N SER A 1000 46.31 25.86 -31.75
CA SER A 1000 45.94 24.52 -32.23
C SER A 1000 44.69 23.95 -31.55
N ILE A 1001 44.05 22.97 -32.20
CA ILE A 1001 43.13 22.03 -31.54
C ILE A 1001 43.92 20.79 -31.13
N VAL A 1002 43.88 20.46 -29.84
CA VAL A 1002 44.71 19.40 -29.25
C VAL A 1002 44.01 18.04 -29.30
N SER A 1003 42.78 18.00 -28.82
CA SER A 1003 41.97 16.78 -28.75
C SER A 1003 40.48 17.11 -28.67
N ILE A 1004 39.66 16.08 -28.87
CA ILE A 1004 38.23 16.13 -28.60
C ILE A 1004 37.91 15.08 -27.54
N ARG A 1005 37.26 15.51 -26.46
CA ARG A 1005 36.84 14.67 -25.34
C ARG A 1005 35.32 14.53 -25.32
N GLU A 1006 34.86 13.38 -24.86
CA GLU A 1006 33.46 13.14 -24.54
C GLU A 1006 33.32 12.99 -23.03
N LEU A 1007 32.46 13.81 -22.43
CA LEU A 1007 32.21 13.84 -21.00
C LEU A 1007 30.81 13.30 -20.70
N ASP A 1008 30.65 12.61 -19.58
CA ASP A 1008 29.34 12.20 -19.07
C ASP A 1008 28.53 13.38 -18.51
N TYR A 1009 27.29 13.11 -18.09
CA TYR A 1009 26.38 14.11 -17.50
C TYR A 1009 26.87 14.70 -16.17
N GLN A 1010 27.88 14.09 -15.53
CA GLN A 1010 28.51 14.55 -14.29
C GLN A 1010 29.80 15.34 -14.57
N GLY A 1011 30.23 15.42 -15.83
CA GLY A 1011 31.45 16.10 -16.26
C GLY A 1011 32.70 15.22 -16.24
N ASN A 1012 32.59 13.91 -16.06
CA ASN A 1012 33.73 12.99 -16.09
C ASN A 1012 34.09 12.62 -17.53
N GLN A 1013 35.38 12.52 -17.84
CA GLN A 1013 35.87 12.11 -19.16
C GLN A 1013 35.62 10.63 -19.43
N GLU A 1014 34.80 10.33 -20.45
CA GLU A 1014 34.49 8.97 -20.92
C GLU A 1014 35.44 8.54 -22.06
N ARG A 1015 35.84 9.48 -22.94
CA ARG A 1015 36.75 9.22 -24.07
C ARG A 1015 37.51 10.47 -24.49
N GLU A 1016 38.76 10.33 -24.91
CA GLU A 1016 39.56 11.40 -25.53
C GLU A 1016 40.19 10.90 -26.83
N LEU A 1017 40.10 11.68 -27.91
CA LEU A 1017 40.70 11.36 -29.19
C LEU A 1017 41.58 12.52 -29.68
N THR A 1018 42.84 12.21 -29.98
CA THR A 1018 43.72 13.07 -30.77
C THR A 1018 43.38 12.92 -32.26
N ILE A 1019 43.58 13.97 -33.06
CA ILE A 1019 43.13 14.00 -34.45
C ILE A 1019 44.34 13.74 -35.39
N PRO A 1020 44.47 12.54 -36.00
CA PRO A 1020 45.60 12.23 -36.88
C PRO A 1020 45.35 12.63 -38.34
N ARG A 1021 46.43 12.80 -39.11
CA ARG A 1021 46.45 12.86 -40.60
C ARG A 1021 45.51 13.92 -41.21
N TRP A 1022 45.91 15.19 -41.11
CA TRP A 1022 45.17 16.29 -41.73
C TRP A 1022 45.48 16.43 -43.22
N LEU A 1023 44.47 16.83 -43.99
CA LEU A 1023 44.60 17.26 -45.39
C LEU A 1023 44.41 18.77 -45.46
N LEU A 1024 45.45 19.49 -45.89
CA LEU A 1024 45.45 20.94 -46.04
C LEU A 1024 45.10 21.37 -47.47
N LYS A 1025 44.19 22.34 -47.58
CA LYS A 1025 43.90 23.11 -48.80
C LYS A 1025 43.93 24.61 -48.49
N GLN A 1026 44.67 25.38 -49.28
CA GLN A 1026 44.72 26.84 -49.15
C GLN A 1026 43.87 27.52 -50.23
N VAL A 1027 43.13 28.56 -49.85
CA VAL A 1027 42.33 29.42 -50.72
C VAL A 1027 42.66 30.88 -50.41
N ASN A 1028 43.16 31.62 -51.40
CA ASN A 1028 43.53 33.02 -51.22
C ASN A 1028 42.52 33.94 -51.91
N THR A 1029 42.07 34.96 -51.20
CA THR A 1029 41.24 36.06 -51.71
C THR A 1029 41.93 37.40 -51.42
N ILE A 1030 41.43 38.48 -52.00
CA ILE A 1030 41.92 39.83 -51.68
C ILE A 1030 41.68 40.14 -50.19
N GLU A 1031 40.54 39.70 -49.66
CA GLU A 1031 40.14 40.03 -48.29
C GLU A 1031 40.85 39.17 -47.24
N LYS A 1032 41.11 37.90 -47.54
CA LYS A 1032 41.67 36.93 -46.59
C LYS A 1032 42.40 35.75 -47.25
N ILE A 1033 43.31 35.14 -46.49
CA ILE A 1033 43.90 33.83 -46.76
C ILE A 1033 43.17 32.79 -45.90
N THR A 1034 42.63 31.75 -46.52
CA THR A 1034 41.90 30.68 -45.84
C THR A 1034 42.65 29.36 -45.95
N TYR A 1035 42.95 28.75 -44.81
CA TYR A 1035 43.51 27.39 -44.72
C TYR A 1035 42.42 26.42 -44.25
N LEU A 1036 42.09 25.45 -45.09
CA LEU A 1036 41.11 24.40 -44.82
C LEU A 1036 41.83 23.10 -44.52
N TYR A 1037 41.68 22.63 -43.30
CA TYR A 1037 42.18 21.34 -42.84
C TYR A 1037 41.01 20.37 -42.69
N SER A 1038 41.14 19.16 -43.21
CA SER A 1038 40.13 18.11 -43.02
C SER A 1038 40.77 16.82 -42.52
N SER A 1039 40.16 16.17 -41.54
CA SER A 1039 40.52 14.82 -41.08
C SER A 1039 39.24 14.00 -40.85
N THR A 1040 39.36 12.68 -40.97
CA THR A 1040 38.25 11.75 -40.73
C THR A 1040 38.57 10.82 -39.56
N LEU A 1041 37.66 10.77 -38.59
CA LEU A 1041 37.69 9.82 -37.48
C LEU A 1041 36.68 8.69 -37.69
N PHE A 1042 36.79 7.64 -36.86
CA PHE A 1042 35.84 6.51 -36.84
C PHE A 1042 35.58 5.89 -38.22
N ASN A 1043 36.64 5.54 -38.95
CA ASN A 1043 36.57 4.94 -40.30
C ASN A 1043 35.76 5.76 -41.31
N GLY A 1044 35.74 7.10 -41.18
CA GLY A 1044 35.09 8.00 -42.12
C GLY A 1044 33.69 8.45 -41.72
N SER A 1045 33.15 8.02 -40.57
CA SER A 1045 31.81 8.42 -40.14
C SER A 1045 31.75 9.82 -39.53
N CYS A 1046 32.88 10.33 -39.02
CA CYS A 1046 33.00 11.67 -38.46
C CYS A 1046 34.06 12.45 -39.24
N LEU A 1047 33.64 13.51 -39.91
CA LEU A 1047 34.52 14.47 -40.56
C LEU A 1047 34.77 15.65 -39.61
N ILE A 1048 36.03 16.01 -39.44
CA ILE A 1048 36.47 17.21 -38.73
C ILE A 1048 37.09 18.15 -39.75
N ASN A 1049 36.48 19.31 -39.93
CA ASN A 1049 36.98 20.38 -40.77
C ASN A 1049 37.38 21.57 -39.90
N VAL A 1050 38.61 22.04 -40.08
CA VAL A 1050 39.13 23.24 -39.44
C VAL A 1050 39.41 24.28 -40.51
N THR A 1051 38.87 25.48 -40.31
CA THR A 1051 39.07 26.63 -41.20
C THR A 1051 39.82 27.70 -40.43
N ILE A 1052 41.00 28.07 -40.91
CA ILE A 1052 41.81 29.16 -40.36
C ILE A 1052 41.79 30.30 -41.38
N ASP A 1053 41.13 31.40 -41.02
CA ASP A 1053 41.04 32.60 -41.84
C ASP A 1053 41.99 33.68 -41.29
N TYR A 1054 42.95 34.09 -42.12
CA TYR A 1054 43.81 35.26 -41.87
C TYR A 1054 43.31 36.44 -42.71
N PHE A 1055 42.91 37.53 -42.06
CA PHE A 1055 42.32 38.68 -42.76
C PHE A 1055 43.39 39.67 -43.21
N ASN A 1056 43.41 40.00 -44.52
CA ASN A 1056 44.32 41.00 -45.09
C ASN A 1056 43.75 42.43 -44.97
N GLN A 1057 42.44 42.56 -44.75
CA GLN A 1057 41.73 43.83 -44.55
C GLN A 1057 40.59 43.67 -43.55
N ASP A 1058 40.12 44.79 -42.98
CA ASP A 1058 38.96 44.80 -42.07
C ASP A 1058 37.74 44.20 -42.77
N SER A 1059 37.16 43.14 -42.18
CA SER A 1059 36.12 42.32 -42.80
C SER A 1059 35.00 42.03 -41.81
N VAL A 1060 33.73 42.08 -42.24
CA VAL A 1060 32.58 41.69 -41.40
C VAL A 1060 32.27 40.21 -41.65
N VAL A 1061 32.29 39.40 -40.60
CA VAL A 1061 31.97 37.97 -40.65
C VAL A 1061 30.76 37.64 -39.80
N SER A 1062 29.90 36.76 -40.32
CA SER A 1062 28.70 36.30 -39.62
C SER A 1062 28.91 34.89 -39.07
N PHE A 1063 28.61 34.69 -37.79
CA PHE A 1063 28.64 33.39 -37.13
C PHE A 1063 27.49 33.28 -36.12
N ALA A 1064 26.81 32.12 -36.09
CA ALA A 1064 25.68 31.84 -35.20
C ALA A 1064 24.56 32.92 -35.19
N GLY A 1065 24.35 33.60 -36.33
CA GLY A 1065 23.37 34.68 -36.48
C GLY A 1065 23.84 36.06 -36.00
N GLN A 1066 25.12 36.20 -35.60
CA GLN A 1066 25.73 37.44 -35.16
C GLN A 1066 26.83 37.89 -36.12
N ASN A 1067 26.89 39.19 -36.42
CA ASN A 1067 27.96 39.77 -37.22
C ASN A 1067 29.05 40.33 -36.31
N SER A 1068 30.32 40.04 -36.62
CA SER A 1068 31.48 40.62 -35.94
C SER A 1068 32.49 41.15 -36.96
N THR A 1069 33.17 42.25 -36.63
CA THR A 1069 34.22 42.83 -37.48
C THR A 1069 35.57 42.23 -37.10
N LYS A 1070 36.29 41.68 -38.08
CA LYS A 1070 37.67 41.19 -37.95
C LYS A 1070 38.63 42.20 -38.55
N LEU A 1071 39.63 42.61 -37.78
CA LEU A 1071 40.61 43.60 -38.21
C LEU A 1071 41.65 42.98 -39.15
N ALA A 1072 42.24 43.78 -40.02
CA ALA A 1072 43.40 43.38 -40.82
C ALA A 1072 44.53 42.84 -39.93
N GLY A 1073 45.04 41.65 -40.26
CA GLY A 1073 46.05 40.94 -39.49
C GLY A 1073 45.53 40.11 -38.31
N SER A 1074 44.21 39.85 -38.21
CA SER A 1074 43.63 38.93 -37.22
C SER A 1074 43.43 37.52 -37.78
N ILE A 1075 43.28 36.53 -36.88
CA ILE A 1075 43.02 35.14 -37.22
C ILE A 1075 41.70 34.69 -36.62
N LYS A 1076 40.84 34.10 -37.45
CA LYS A 1076 39.61 33.43 -37.01
C LYS A 1076 39.76 31.94 -37.23
N TYR A 1077 39.43 31.15 -36.22
CA TYR A 1077 39.64 29.71 -36.22
C TYR A 1077 38.32 28.99 -36.01
N SER A 1078 37.80 28.33 -37.04
CA SER A 1078 36.53 27.62 -36.97
C SER A 1078 36.73 26.11 -37.05
N ALA A 1079 36.04 25.37 -36.18
CA ALA A 1079 36.05 23.91 -36.16
C ALA A 1079 34.62 23.38 -36.37
N GLN A 1080 34.45 22.59 -37.43
CA GLN A 1080 33.24 21.86 -37.72
C GLN A 1080 33.46 20.36 -37.48
N ILE A 1081 32.66 19.77 -36.60
CA ILE A 1081 32.69 18.35 -36.28
C ILE A 1081 31.35 17.76 -36.68
N THR A 1082 31.35 16.73 -37.52
CA THR A 1082 30.14 16.08 -38.02
C THR A 1082 29.92 14.74 -37.33
N LYS A 1083 28.65 14.38 -37.12
CA LYS A 1083 28.18 13.04 -36.73
C LYS A 1083 29.08 12.35 -35.71
N TRP A 1084 29.37 13.03 -34.59
CA TRP A 1084 30.16 12.43 -33.52
C TRP A 1084 29.38 11.26 -32.90
N PRO A 1085 29.93 10.03 -32.88
CA PRO A 1085 29.22 8.88 -32.33
C PRO A 1085 29.33 8.90 -30.79
N PHE A 1086 28.45 9.67 -30.15
CA PHE A 1086 28.35 9.73 -28.69
C PHE A 1086 28.09 8.34 -28.09
N LEU A 1087 28.79 7.99 -27.02
CA LEU A 1087 28.60 6.77 -26.24
C LEU A 1087 27.23 6.74 -25.55
N LYS A 1088 26.74 7.91 -25.11
CA LYS A 1088 25.39 8.09 -24.53
C LYS A 1088 24.80 9.42 -25.01
N GLN A 1089 23.49 9.48 -25.18
CA GLN A 1089 22.79 10.69 -25.66
C GLN A 1089 22.87 11.89 -24.70
N ILE A 1090 23.10 11.62 -23.41
CA ILE A 1090 23.25 12.65 -22.38
C ILE A 1090 24.69 13.14 -22.21
N ASN A 1091 25.63 12.57 -22.97
CA ASN A 1091 27.03 13.00 -22.94
C ASN A 1091 27.20 14.32 -23.71
N GLN A 1092 28.24 15.05 -23.34
CA GLN A 1092 28.62 16.31 -23.97
C GLN A 1092 30.02 16.19 -24.58
N LEU A 1093 30.32 17.04 -25.56
CA LEU A 1093 31.60 17.05 -26.26
C LEU A 1093 32.41 18.27 -25.84
N GLU A 1094 33.65 18.05 -25.42
CA GLU A 1094 34.62 19.08 -25.05
C GLU A 1094 35.71 19.16 -26.12
N VAL A 1095 35.75 20.27 -26.88
CA VAL A 1095 36.81 20.53 -27.87
C VAL A 1095 37.92 21.33 -27.20
N VAL A 1096 39.13 20.78 -27.18
CA VAL A 1096 40.27 21.37 -26.45
C VAL A 1096 41.12 22.22 -27.38
N PHE A 1097 41.08 23.54 -27.16
CA PHE A 1097 41.91 24.52 -27.86
C PHE A 1097 43.14 24.88 -27.03
N SER A 1098 44.28 25.03 -27.70
CA SER A 1098 45.53 25.52 -27.11
C SER A 1098 45.98 26.80 -27.80
N SER A 1099 46.37 27.77 -26.99
CA SER A 1099 47.00 29.01 -27.43
C SER A 1099 48.24 29.30 -26.60
N SER A 1100 49.36 29.66 -27.20
CA SER A 1100 50.54 30.09 -26.46
C SER A 1100 51.34 31.19 -27.15
N ILE A 1101 52.13 31.88 -26.33
CA ILE A 1101 53.06 32.92 -26.74
C ILE A 1101 54.41 32.68 -26.05
N LYS A 1102 55.49 32.73 -26.82
CA LYS A 1102 56.85 32.46 -26.37
C LYS A 1102 57.82 33.51 -26.91
N ASP A 1103 58.70 34.03 -26.07
CA ASP A 1103 59.88 34.75 -26.51
C ASP A 1103 60.92 33.76 -27.05
N ASN A 1104 61.17 33.79 -28.36
CA ASN A 1104 62.09 32.85 -29.01
C ASN A 1104 63.57 33.17 -28.70
N SER A 1105 63.86 34.36 -28.18
CA SER A 1105 65.22 34.74 -27.75
C SER A 1105 65.60 34.16 -26.38
N GLU A 1106 64.61 33.68 -25.62
CA GLU A 1106 64.75 33.17 -24.24
C GLU A 1106 65.52 34.11 -23.30
N SER A 1107 65.32 35.43 -23.45
CA SER A 1107 65.99 36.44 -22.63
C SER A 1107 65.64 36.32 -21.14
N THR A 1108 66.63 36.55 -20.27
CA THR A 1108 66.40 36.59 -18.82
C THR A 1108 65.54 37.76 -18.42
N ASP A 1109 65.61 38.87 -19.15
CA ASP A 1109 64.88 40.10 -18.83
C ASP A 1109 63.40 40.04 -19.25
N SER A 1110 62.97 38.93 -19.85
CA SER A 1110 61.59 38.75 -20.29
C SER A 1110 60.67 38.49 -19.11
N CYS A 1111 59.45 39.00 -19.22
CA CYS A 1111 58.38 38.77 -18.27
C CYS A 1111 57.11 38.32 -19.00
N SER A 1112 56.35 37.44 -18.35
CA SER A 1112 55.04 37.01 -18.81
C SER A 1112 53.93 37.40 -17.84
N TYR A 1113 52.73 37.61 -18.38
CA TYR A 1113 51.54 37.90 -17.61
C TYR A 1113 50.32 37.27 -18.27
N LYS A 1114 49.41 36.71 -17.48
CA LYS A 1114 48.17 36.10 -17.98
C LYS A 1114 46.98 36.63 -17.22
N ASN A 1115 45.95 37.00 -17.97
CA ASN A 1115 44.64 37.35 -17.42
C ASN A 1115 43.53 36.61 -18.16
N ILE A 1116 42.50 36.18 -17.43
CA ILE A 1116 41.36 35.46 -17.98
C ILE A 1116 40.09 36.19 -17.54
N GLU A 1117 39.30 36.60 -18.53
CA GLU A 1117 38.01 37.23 -18.33
C GLU A 1117 36.90 36.19 -18.45
N TYR A 1118 36.03 36.16 -17.44
CA TYR A 1118 34.85 35.32 -17.39
C TYR A 1118 33.59 36.16 -17.66
N ASP A 1119 32.51 35.51 -18.09
CA ASP A 1119 31.20 36.17 -18.24
C ASP A 1119 30.61 36.52 -16.85
N GLU A 1120 30.40 37.81 -16.56
CA GLU A 1120 30.08 38.30 -15.19
C GLU A 1120 28.57 38.27 -14.84
N SER A 1121 27.74 37.57 -15.59
CA SER A 1121 26.28 37.60 -15.42
C SER A 1121 25.73 36.89 -14.18
N ASN A 1122 26.57 36.22 -13.35
CA ASN A 1122 26.12 35.53 -12.13
C ASN A 1122 27.21 35.52 -11.02
N PRO A 1123 27.10 36.34 -9.96
CA PRO A 1123 28.12 36.42 -8.91
C PRO A 1123 28.26 35.16 -8.03
N LEU A 1124 27.40 34.15 -8.19
CA LEU A 1124 27.44 32.90 -7.40
C LEU A 1124 28.14 31.74 -8.11
N GLU A 1125 28.50 31.87 -9.39
CA GLU A 1125 29.40 30.91 -10.03
C GLU A 1125 30.77 31.56 -10.19
N THR A 1126 31.64 31.37 -9.20
CA THR A 1126 33.04 31.74 -9.38
C THR A 1126 33.63 30.89 -10.50
N GLN A 1127 33.95 31.53 -11.63
CA GLN A 1127 34.87 31.06 -12.70
C GLN A 1127 34.35 29.98 -13.68
N SER A 1128 33.11 30.05 -14.18
CA SER A 1128 32.54 28.94 -14.98
C SER A 1128 32.37 29.16 -16.50
N ASN A 1129 32.57 30.36 -17.05
CA ASN A 1129 32.50 30.57 -18.51
C ASN A 1129 33.55 31.58 -19.03
N VAL A 1130 34.62 31.09 -19.67
CA VAL A 1130 35.72 31.90 -20.20
C VAL A 1130 35.27 32.66 -21.44
N ARG A 1131 35.37 33.99 -21.39
CA ARG A 1131 35.03 34.87 -22.51
C ARG A 1131 36.26 35.28 -23.30
N MET A 1132 37.32 35.73 -22.59
CA MET A 1132 38.56 36.17 -23.19
C MET A 1132 39.77 35.71 -22.38
N VAL A 1133 40.86 35.41 -23.08
CA VAL A 1133 42.16 35.08 -22.47
C VAL A 1133 43.21 36.02 -23.05
N TYR A 1134 43.92 36.72 -22.18
CA TYR A 1134 45.05 37.58 -22.52
C TYR A 1134 46.32 36.96 -21.99
N ILE A 1135 47.27 36.68 -22.88
CA ILE A 1135 48.58 36.14 -22.53
C ILE A 1135 49.63 37.10 -23.08
N GLN A 1136 50.36 37.75 -22.20
CA GLN A 1136 51.39 38.73 -22.55
C GLN A 1136 52.78 38.16 -22.28
N VAL A 1137 53.70 38.36 -23.22
CA VAL A 1137 55.14 38.22 -23.04
C VAL A 1137 55.79 39.48 -23.59
N ASN A 1138 56.58 40.16 -22.77
CA ASN A 1138 57.16 41.47 -23.07
C ASN A 1138 56.08 42.49 -23.49
N ASP A 1139 56.24 43.20 -24.61
CA ASP A 1139 55.27 44.19 -25.11
C ASP A 1139 54.13 43.57 -25.95
N ARG A 1140 54.09 42.24 -26.12
CA ARG A 1140 53.12 41.54 -26.97
C ARG A 1140 52.10 40.77 -26.16
N THR A 1141 50.83 41.08 -26.38
CA THR A 1141 49.69 40.39 -25.76
C THR A 1141 48.93 39.60 -26.80
N PHE A 1142 48.92 38.28 -26.67
CA PHE A 1142 48.08 37.40 -27.44
C PHE A 1142 46.70 37.26 -26.79
N SER A 1143 45.67 37.72 -27.49
CA SER A 1143 44.29 37.76 -27.02
C SER A 1143 43.46 36.73 -27.77
N THR A 1144 42.77 35.88 -27.03
CA THR A 1144 41.82 34.88 -27.56
C THR A 1144 40.42 35.17 -27.05
N THR A 1145 39.43 35.18 -27.93
CA THR A 1145 38.02 35.35 -27.59
C THR A 1145 37.26 34.07 -27.90
N PHE A 1146 36.48 33.58 -26.93
CA PHE A 1146 35.63 32.41 -27.10
C PHE A 1146 34.16 32.83 -27.09
N ASN A 1147 33.46 32.55 -28.18
CA ASN A 1147 32.02 32.80 -28.26
C ASN A 1147 31.28 31.81 -27.34
N ASN A 1148 30.24 32.28 -26.66
CA ASN A 1148 29.34 31.43 -25.87
C ASN A 1148 28.22 30.82 -26.73
N LEU A 1149 28.26 30.99 -28.07
CA LEU A 1149 27.37 30.36 -29.03
C LEU A 1149 28.13 29.38 -29.94
N ALA A 1150 27.51 28.25 -30.23
CA ALA A 1150 27.89 27.33 -31.30
C ALA A 1150 26.69 27.05 -32.19
N VAL A 1151 26.93 26.68 -33.44
CA VAL A 1151 25.86 26.19 -34.34
C VAL A 1151 25.78 24.68 -34.17
N VAL A 1152 24.72 24.20 -33.52
CA VAL A 1152 24.47 22.79 -33.24
C VAL A 1152 23.30 22.32 -34.09
N ASP A 1153 23.54 21.38 -35.00
CA ASP A 1153 22.55 20.87 -35.96
C ASP A 1153 21.81 21.98 -36.73
N GLY A 1154 22.55 23.03 -37.11
CA GLY A 1154 22.03 24.19 -37.84
C GLY A 1154 21.40 25.28 -36.96
N ILE A 1155 21.29 25.09 -35.64
CA ILE A 1155 20.67 26.04 -34.72
C ILE A 1155 21.73 26.67 -33.81
N PRO A 1156 21.78 28.01 -33.66
CA PRO A 1156 22.59 28.66 -32.63
C PRO A 1156 22.17 28.22 -31.23
N ARG A 1157 23.09 27.63 -30.47
CA ARG A 1157 22.89 27.19 -29.09
C ARG A 1157 23.96 27.78 -28.20
N GLN A 1158 23.58 28.10 -26.97
CA GLN A 1158 24.54 28.53 -25.96
C GLN A 1158 25.40 27.34 -25.52
N ILE A 1159 26.70 27.58 -25.43
CA ILE A 1159 27.75 26.64 -25.04
C ILE A 1159 28.58 27.27 -23.91
N ARG A 1160 29.39 26.45 -23.24
CA ARG A 1160 30.21 26.90 -22.11
C ARG A 1160 31.69 26.67 -22.40
N ASN A 1161 32.52 27.67 -22.13
CA ASN A 1161 33.96 27.60 -22.31
C ASN A 1161 34.60 27.49 -20.93
N VAL A 1162 35.41 26.46 -20.71
CA VAL A 1162 36.03 26.19 -19.40
C VAL A 1162 37.54 26.24 -19.51
N LEU A 1163 38.19 26.81 -18.49
CA LEU A 1163 39.64 26.77 -18.38
C LEU A 1163 40.08 25.37 -17.96
N LEU A 1164 40.96 24.75 -18.73
CA LEU A 1164 41.53 23.45 -18.41
C LEU A 1164 42.93 23.60 -17.78
N PRO A 1165 43.34 22.68 -16.89
CA PRO A 1165 44.69 22.71 -16.32
C PRO A 1165 45.75 22.62 -17.42
N ASN A 1166 46.70 23.55 -17.42
CA ASN A 1166 47.79 23.54 -18.39
C ASN A 1166 48.76 22.38 -18.13
N GLN A 1167 49.21 21.69 -19.18
CA GLN A 1167 50.28 20.67 -19.06
C GLN A 1167 51.69 21.25 -19.09
N VAL A 1168 51.83 22.53 -19.47
CA VAL A 1168 53.11 23.27 -19.49
C VAL A 1168 52.98 24.47 -18.55
N ASN A 1169 53.85 24.52 -17.55
CA ASN A 1169 53.89 25.64 -16.60
C ASN A 1169 54.30 26.93 -17.32
N ASP A 1170 53.66 28.04 -16.95
CA ASP A 1170 54.09 29.35 -17.42
C ASP A 1170 55.48 29.69 -16.86
N SER A 1171 56.31 30.33 -17.67
CA SER A 1171 57.63 30.85 -17.32
C SER A 1171 57.72 32.33 -17.66
N ASN A 1172 58.84 32.97 -17.33
CA ASN A 1172 59.07 34.37 -17.67
C ASN A 1172 59.17 34.62 -19.20
N THR A 1173 59.46 33.58 -20.00
CA THR A 1173 59.60 33.64 -21.46
C THR A 1173 58.47 32.96 -22.23
N GLN A 1174 57.60 32.19 -21.57
CA GLN A 1174 56.52 31.46 -22.24
C GLN A 1174 55.27 31.39 -21.38
N SER A 1175 54.11 31.63 -21.99
CA SER A 1175 52.83 31.37 -21.33
C SER A 1175 51.82 30.72 -22.26
N ASN A 1176 51.03 29.80 -21.71
CA ASN A 1176 50.13 28.91 -22.46
C ASN A 1176 48.70 28.95 -21.91
N SER A 1177 47.68 28.65 -22.69
CA SER A 1177 46.31 28.45 -22.22
C SER A 1177 45.66 27.27 -22.93
N LEU A 1178 44.94 26.45 -22.17
CA LEU A 1178 44.11 25.35 -22.64
C LEU A 1178 42.65 25.63 -22.27
N ILE A 1179 41.79 25.76 -23.28
CA ILE A 1179 40.36 26.05 -23.11
C ILE A 1179 39.55 24.90 -23.70
N GLY A 1180 38.68 24.33 -22.87
CA GLY A 1180 37.69 23.33 -23.28
C GLY A 1180 36.39 24.01 -23.67
N VAL A 1181 35.94 23.79 -24.90
CA VAL A 1181 34.63 24.28 -25.36
C VAL A 1181 33.61 23.15 -25.21
N LEU A 1182 32.75 23.27 -24.20
CA LEU A 1182 31.71 22.29 -23.87
C LEU A 1182 30.47 22.50 -24.71
N THR A 1183 30.10 21.45 -25.43
CA THR A 1183 29.01 21.49 -26.38
C THR A 1183 28.04 20.32 -26.17
N PRO A 1184 26.73 20.52 -26.39
CA PRO A 1184 25.75 19.48 -26.18
C PRO A 1184 25.84 18.38 -27.25
N HIS A 1185 25.12 17.29 -27.03
CA HIS A 1185 24.88 16.27 -28.04
C HIS A 1185 24.39 16.90 -29.37
N HIS A 1186 24.96 16.44 -30.49
CA HIS A 1186 24.56 16.82 -31.84
C HIS A 1186 24.42 15.59 -32.74
N SER A 1187 23.50 15.65 -33.70
CA SER A 1187 23.15 14.52 -34.57
C SER A 1187 23.79 14.62 -35.95
N GLU A 1188 23.92 15.84 -36.47
CA GLU A 1188 24.45 16.13 -37.81
C GLU A 1188 25.82 16.80 -37.71
N TYR A 1189 25.92 17.96 -37.06
CA TYR A 1189 27.20 18.66 -36.91
C TYR A 1189 27.17 19.75 -35.85
N ILE A 1190 28.36 20.14 -35.41
CA ILE A 1190 28.59 21.34 -34.63
C ILE A 1190 29.65 22.23 -35.26
N ILE A 1191 29.48 23.55 -35.16
CA ILE A 1191 30.48 24.56 -35.56
C ILE A 1191 30.83 25.46 -34.38
N ILE A 1192 32.12 25.55 -34.08
CA ILE A 1192 32.72 26.36 -33.00
C ILE A 1192 33.70 27.34 -33.66
N ASP A 1193 33.84 28.56 -33.12
CA ASP A 1193 34.55 29.65 -33.81
C ASP A 1193 35.26 30.63 -32.85
N PRO A 1194 36.36 30.24 -32.19
CA PRO A 1194 37.20 31.17 -31.45
C PRO A 1194 37.97 32.15 -32.35
N ASP A 1195 38.22 33.33 -31.81
CA ASP A 1195 38.96 34.42 -32.48
C ASP A 1195 40.28 34.72 -31.78
N PHE A 1196 41.33 35.01 -32.56
CA PHE A 1196 42.68 35.25 -32.08
C PHE A 1196 43.24 36.57 -32.64
N ASN A 1197 43.74 37.41 -31.74
CA ASN A 1197 44.31 38.72 -32.05
C ASN A 1197 45.67 38.91 -31.35
N LEU A 1198 46.58 39.62 -32.00
CA LEU A 1198 47.80 40.09 -31.37
C LEU A 1198 47.67 41.58 -31.05
N LEU A 1199 48.07 41.94 -29.85
CA LEU A 1199 48.01 43.30 -29.34
C LEU A 1199 49.41 43.73 -28.90
N VAL A 1200 49.70 45.03 -28.99
CA VAL A 1200 50.85 45.65 -28.33
C VAL A 1200 50.36 46.27 -27.03
N SER A 1201 50.95 45.83 -25.91
CA SER A 1201 50.71 46.41 -24.60
C SER A 1201 51.68 47.56 -24.34
N TYR A 1202 51.15 48.70 -23.88
CA TYR A 1202 51.96 49.85 -23.47
C TYR A 1202 52.30 49.83 -21.97
N VAL A 1203 51.83 48.80 -21.25
CA VAL A 1203 52.19 48.51 -19.86
C VAL A 1203 53.03 47.23 -19.83
N ASP A 1204 54.21 47.34 -19.22
CA ASP A 1204 55.15 46.24 -19.07
C ASP A 1204 54.54 45.14 -18.15
N PRO A 1205 54.72 43.84 -18.46
CA PRO A 1205 54.21 42.77 -17.61
C PRO A 1205 54.70 42.89 -16.17
N SER A 1206 55.93 43.36 -15.93
CA SER A 1206 56.51 43.48 -14.58
C SER A 1206 55.79 44.48 -13.66
N ASP A 1207 55.01 45.39 -14.24
CA ASP A 1207 54.18 46.35 -13.51
C ASP A 1207 52.78 45.80 -13.20
N LYS A 1208 52.47 44.56 -13.62
CA LYS A 1208 51.17 43.89 -13.41
C LYS A 1208 51.26 42.86 -12.27
N GLU A 1209 50.31 42.92 -11.36
CA GLU A 1209 50.22 41.97 -10.25
C GLU A 1209 49.93 40.55 -10.77
N GLY A 1210 50.80 39.60 -10.42
CA GLY A 1210 50.72 38.20 -10.90
C GLY A 1210 51.62 37.89 -12.10
N SER A 1211 52.49 38.81 -12.52
CA SER A 1211 53.50 38.56 -13.56
C SER A 1211 54.58 37.57 -13.13
N ILE A 1212 55.09 36.78 -14.07
CA ILE A 1212 56.24 35.90 -13.88
C ILE A 1212 57.45 36.58 -14.56
N CYS A 1213 58.38 37.08 -13.75
CA CYS A 1213 59.60 37.75 -14.19
C CYS A 1213 60.82 37.04 -13.61
N SER A 1214 62.00 37.22 -14.21
CA SER A 1214 63.24 36.80 -13.56
C SER A 1214 63.48 37.63 -12.28
N ASP A 1215 63.65 36.96 -11.14
CA ASP A 1215 63.88 37.57 -9.83
C ASP A 1215 65.08 38.54 -9.83
N SER A 1216 64.82 39.84 -10.03
CA SER A 1216 65.74 40.90 -9.67
C SER A 1216 64.99 42.09 -9.04
N ASP A 1217 65.04 42.10 -7.70
CA ASP A 1217 64.81 43.22 -6.78
C ASP A 1217 63.47 43.96 -6.78
N LYS A 1218 62.66 43.74 -5.71
CA LYS A 1218 61.95 44.82 -4.96
C LYS A 1218 61.26 44.31 -3.67
N LYS A 1219 61.98 44.33 -2.54
CA LYS A 1219 61.38 44.50 -1.19
C LYS A 1219 61.57 45.94 -0.72
N LYS A 1220 60.55 46.81 -0.86
CA LYS A 1220 60.47 48.10 -0.14
C LYS A 1220 59.05 48.33 0.38
N LEU A 1221 58.96 48.69 1.68
CA LEU A 1221 57.72 48.94 2.44
C LEU A 1221 57.02 50.24 1.99
N THR A 1222 55.69 50.30 2.16
CA THR A 1222 54.85 51.38 1.61
C THR A 1222 54.77 52.63 2.51
N LYS A 1223 54.56 53.80 1.90
CA LYS A 1223 54.58 55.11 2.57
C LYS A 1223 53.52 55.28 3.68
N ALA A 1224 52.41 54.53 3.62
CA ALA A 1224 51.36 54.55 4.64
C ALA A 1224 51.79 53.83 5.94
N GLN A 1225 52.58 52.76 5.83
CA GLN A 1225 53.12 52.04 6.98
C GLN A 1225 54.14 52.89 7.73
N LEU A 1226 54.87 53.76 7.03
CA LEU A 1226 55.80 54.71 7.64
C LEU A 1226 55.07 55.80 8.46
N ALA A 1227 53.91 56.28 8.00
CA ALA A 1227 53.12 57.31 8.68
C ALA A 1227 52.51 56.82 10.01
N GLY A 1228 52.01 55.58 10.05
CA GLY A 1228 51.43 54.99 11.27
C GLY A 1228 52.45 54.77 12.40
N ILE A 1229 53.68 54.39 12.04
CA ILE A 1229 54.76 54.13 13.02
C ILE A 1229 55.21 55.44 13.69
N ILE A 1230 55.27 56.54 12.94
CA ILE A 1230 55.71 57.84 13.46
C ILE A 1230 54.74 58.35 14.54
N VAL A 1231 53.43 58.31 14.29
CA VAL A 1231 52.40 58.81 15.23
C VAL A 1231 52.37 58.00 16.53
N ALA A 1232 52.46 56.68 16.43
CA ALA A 1232 52.45 55.79 17.59
C ALA A 1232 53.68 56.00 18.52
N SER A 1233 54.84 56.30 17.93
CA SER A 1233 56.08 56.51 18.70
C SER A 1233 56.05 57.79 19.57
N SER A 1234 55.41 58.86 19.09
CA SER A 1234 55.32 60.15 19.79
C SER A 1234 54.46 60.11 21.06
N VAL A 1235 53.37 59.33 21.07
CA VAL A 1235 52.45 59.25 22.23
C VAL A 1235 53.06 58.41 23.36
N ILE A 1236 53.74 57.31 23.00
CA ILE A 1236 54.39 56.42 23.97
C ILE A 1236 55.60 57.09 24.62
N GLY A 1237 56.36 57.91 23.87
CA GLY A 1237 57.51 58.65 24.40
C GLY A 1237 57.15 59.65 25.50
N VAL A 1238 56.03 60.37 25.36
CA VAL A 1238 55.57 61.36 26.36
C VAL A 1238 55.08 60.66 27.64
N ALA A 1239 54.39 59.52 27.51
CA ALA A 1239 53.92 58.74 28.65
C ALA A 1239 55.08 58.16 29.49
N LEU A 1240 56.14 57.68 28.84
CA LEU A 1240 57.34 57.15 29.53
C LEU A 1240 58.12 58.26 30.27
N LEU A 1241 58.18 59.48 29.72
CA LEU A 1241 58.82 60.62 30.38
C LEU A 1241 58.10 61.05 31.67
N ILE A 1242 56.77 61.11 31.66
CA ILE A 1242 55.96 61.44 32.85
C ILE A 1242 56.13 60.36 33.94
N MET A 1243 56.18 59.09 33.54
CA MET A 1243 56.36 57.95 34.44
C MET A 1243 57.75 57.95 35.10
N ALA A 1244 58.81 58.29 34.36
CA ALA A 1244 60.17 58.40 34.89
C ALA A 1244 60.30 59.54 35.91
N VAL A 1245 59.72 60.72 35.65
CA VAL A 1245 59.75 61.87 36.58
C VAL A 1245 59.02 61.56 37.89
N TYR A 1246 57.89 60.85 37.81
CA TYR A 1246 57.13 60.44 38.99
C TYR A 1246 57.92 59.46 39.90
N LEU A 1247 58.62 58.49 39.31
CA LEU A 1247 59.40 57.48 40.06
C LEU A 1247 60.65 58.07 40.73
N ILE A 1248 61.30 59.06 40.12
CA ILE A 1248 62.48 59.75 40.70
C ILE A 1248 62.08 60.63 41.90
N LYS A 1249 60.92 61.30 41.85
CA LYS A 1249 60.42 62.14 42.96
C LYS A 1249 59.98 61.30 44.18
N ARG A 1250 59.48 60.08 43.96
CA ARG A 1250 59.03 59.18 45.04
C ARG A 1250 60.20 58.56 45.83
N THR A 1251 61.32 58.26 45.19
CA THR A 1251 62.46 57.55 45.81
C THR A 1251 63.43 58.43 46.61
N THR A 1252 63.46 59.74 46.33
CA THR A 1252 64.31 60.72 47.04
C THR A 1252 63.73 61.15 48.38
N THR A 1253 62.40 61.28 48.48
CA THR A 1253 61.70 61.69 49.72
C THR A 1253 61.76 60.61 50.82
N SER A 1254 61.73 59.33 50.43
CA SER A 1254 61.83 58.19 51.37
C SER A 1254 63.24 57.98 51.95
N LYS A 1255 64.30 58.31 51.19
CA LYS A 1255 65.69 58.20 51.68
C LYS A 1255 66.08 59.29 52.68
N ILE A 1256 65.48 60.48 52.59
CA ILE A 1256 65.72 61.60 53.52
C ILE A 1256 65.02 61.37 54.88
N LEU A 1257 63.86 60.70 54.90
CA LEU A 1257 63.13 60.37 56.14
C LEU A 1257 63.83 59.28 56.97
N ILE A 1258 64.36 58.24 56.31
CA ILE A 1258 65.10 57.13 56.95
C ILE A 1258 66.46 57.61 57.51
N GLY A 1259 67.11 58.59 56.86
CA GLY A 1259 68.34 59.23 57.37
C GLY A 1259 68.13 60.03 58.66
N LYS A 1260 66.99 60.71 58.81
CA LYS A 1260 66.65 61.49 60.02
C LYS A 1260 66.25 60.61 61.23
N MET A 1261 65.73 59.41 60.99
CA MET A 1261 65.43 58.43 62.05
C MET A 1261 66.71 57.74 62.56
N LYS A 1262 67.67 57.43 61.68
CA LYS A 1262 68.96 56.83 62.05
C LYS A 1262 69.86 57.77 62.87
N SER A 1263 69.78 59.08 62.67
CA SER A 1263 70.55 60.07 63.46
C SER A 1263 69.95 60.38 64.84
N LYS A 1264 68.66 60.07 65.08
CA LYS A 1264 68.03 60.19 66.40
C LYS A 1264 68.25 58.96 67.28
N LEU A 1265 68.44 57.77 66.68
CA LEU A 1265 68.70 56.53 67.42
C LEU A 1265 70.16 56.43 67.91
N ASN A 1266 71.12 57.01 67.19
CA ASN A 1266 72.53 57.11 67.61
C ASN A 1266 72.80 58.20 68.68
N ARG A 1267 71.75 58.89 69.16
CA ARG A 1267 71.84 59.95 70.19
C ARG A 1267 71.19 59.53 71.53
N LEU A 1268 70.81 58.26 71.66
CA LEU A 1268 70.26 57.64 72.87
C LEU A 1268 71.11 56.44 73.35
N ASN A 1269 72.37 56.36 72.90
CA ASN A 1269 73.46 55.60 73.55
C ASN A 1269 74.53 56.58 74.00
#